data_AF-A0A328P3W0-F1
#
_entry.id   AF-A0A328P3W0-F1
#
_cell.length_a   1.000
_cell.length_b   1.000
_cell.length_c   1.000
_cell.angle_alpha   90.00
_cell.angle_beta   90.00
_cell.angle_gamma   90.00
#
_symmetry.space_group_name_H-M   'P 1'
#
loop_
_entity.id
_entity.type
_entity.pdbx_description
1 polymer ?
#
loop_
_entity_poly.entity_id
_entity_poly.type
_entity_poly.pdbx_seq_one_letter_code
_entity_poly.pdbx_strand_id
1 'polypeptide(L)'
;MLALALASGLCFTAGIHAAPIDTDAKTDGTANGNAAPADQSTQTATAQPGDKTKQEEQLAKSLSTITVTGYNQGMEKAIDYQRYSDTITNVITAADIGGLPDQSIADALTRLPGVSAERIAGQASQINIRGLSGNFIQTTLNGREQPSTSGSNYIQFDQYPSELINMATVYKSSQSSLITGGVGGTIAMETANPLNAPKEQNLNIDARGSYNSQANDVAGANSTGYRLSAAWQGKFLDNTLGVGLGVAQMYQPHVAEQFVGEASDGNLVTLPSGQQAYLTQGLQVQQNGGNERRTGEMATVVWKATDELQFGADAFYSKFKDTSFGYGFRSQNMYGNQNLVSNAVLGPYGTMTGGTITSPGANNFSNETTADNYTTNTSVFSGGLNMKWNHGPWHVDTDLSLSRATSNEINVDTTADPYNNLGTPNATLMAQSTTYQLKGREVGTVSFANPGIYTNLNDMGLSRYGVYPYIYHDKMKAFRTDVKYDLPNNAWFSAVEAGVYLNNHTYNADREVFVYGNEWQGPALTIPSSAASVRCWKGKFSGMPCFLQLDGPAILAAHGIVANPVKNITDQSWSMIQSGSVDEQTRDLYFQGDIDAQDVFGHELTGNIGIRYSHQKQYSNGLQQVGNGAGVPITDGNGNTSTDYAPLNVGKTYGDWLPSVNLVYHLTEDDQMRFSAAKVLSRPPINKMLAGSGSWVSGTGALAQYNVWGGTSPLLDPLRAFQWDLGYEHYFDDSSGVISGGVFYKHIDSFVQDVTYNNYDFAAAGIPVPTNPSTGQPYLNGQYQTSYNATGGSVKGLEMSLSKNHIFPGIWEGLGVQANFALTTSNVRNPNNLGGAEANLSLPGLSKRVASAAVFYDYGPFSARVSGNYRSKFASDTQMSVNNQMVTFAAETVYDFQASYEISKQWRAVMQVLNLTNQPTRTYFGSDPSQTGTIQYFGRTTYLGVEFKL
;
A
#
# COMPACT_ATOMS: atom_id res chain seq x y z
N MET A 1 -12.31 7.94 45.94
CA MET A 1 -13.13 9.17 45.78
C MET A 1 -12.26 10.24 45.14
N LEU A 2 -12.72 10.68 43.97
CA LEU A 2 -12.60 11.99 43.29
C LEU A 2 -11.48 13.02 43.59
N ALA A 3 -11.04 13.62 42.46
CA ALA A 3 -10.53 14.97 42.19
C ALA A 3 -9.00 15.17 42.18
N LEU A 4 -8.32 15.34 41.03
CA LEU A 4 -8.27 16.43 40.02
C LEU A 4 -7.37 17.63 40.44
N ALA A 5 -6.23 17.85 39.76
CA ALA A 5 -5.67 19.17 39.41
C ALA A 5 -4.43 19.05 38.49
N LEU A 6 -4.28 20.06 37.63
CA LEU A 6 -3.42 20.19 36.45
C LEU A 6 -2.12 20.98 36.68
N ALA A 7 -1.19 20.79 35.73
CA ALA A 7 -0.27 21.78 35.12
C ALA A 7 1.05 22.19 35.80
N SER A 8 2.16 21.91 35.09
CA SER A 8 3.35 22.75 34.76
C SER A 8 4.52 21.78 34.48
N GLY A 9 5.21 21.80 33.33
CA GLY A 9 6.05 22.87 32.81
C GLY A 9 7.51 22.58 33.20
N LEU A 10 8.26 21.80 32.41
CA LEU A 10 9.69 21.54 32.65
C LEU A 10 10.48 21.67 31.36
N CYS A 11 11.10 22.84 31.20
CA CYS A 11 12.30 23.04 30.42
C CYS A 11 13.48 22.39 31.16
N PHE A 12 14.29 21.60 30.47
CA PHE A 12 15.62 21.23 30.97
C PHE A 12 16.69 21.90 30.10
N THR A 13 17.27 22.97 30.64
CA THR A 13 18.57 23.51 30.26
C THR A 13 19.62 22.82 31.11
N ALA A 14 20.51 22.02 30.52
CA ALA A 14 21.70 21.51 31.20
C ALA A 14 22.88 22.42 30.87
N GLY A 15 23.27 23.25 31.85
CA GLY A 15 24.46 24.08 31.82
C GLY A 15 25.71 23.26 32.15
N ILE A 16 26.75 23.49 31.35
CA ILE A 16 28.12 23.03 31.51
C ILE A 16 28.74 23.70 32.75
N HIS A 17 29.43 22.94 33.60
CA HIS A 17 30.51 23.44 34.48
C HIS A 17 31.61 22.36 34.59
N ALA A 18 32.84 22.72 34.19
CA ALA A 18 34.11 22.05 34.47
C ALA A 18 34.62 22.55 35.85
N ALA A 19 35.37 21.80 36.68
CA ALA A 19 36.78 21.34 36.64
C ALA A 19 37.22 21.11 38.14
N PRO A 20 38.48 20.75 38.54
CA PRO A 20 39.62 20.10 37.87
C PRO A 20 40.27 18.90 38.65
N ILE A 21 41.03 18.09 37.89
CA ILE A 21 42.40 17.53 38.04
C ILE A 21 43.05 17.38 39.44
N ASP A 22 43.57 16.16 39.72
CA ASP A 22 44.94 15.84 40.23
C ASP A 22 45.20 14.33 39.98
N THR A 23 46.03 13.95 39.00
CA THR A 23 47.45 13.49 39.10
C THR A 23 47.78 12.56 40.27
N ASP A 24 48.05 11.29 39.98
CA ASP A 24 49.43 10.77 40.11
C ASP A 24 49.60 9.35 39.53
N ALA A 25 50.70 9.19 38.81
CA ALA A 25 51.21 7.95 38.27
C ALA A 25 52.10 7.24 39.29
N LYS A 26 52.14 5.90 39.26
CA LYS A 26 53.38 5.15 39.48
C LYS A 26 53.35 3.75 38.90
N THR A 27 54.50 3.40 38.36
CA THR A 27 54.89 2.28 37.52
C THR A 27 55.37 1.06 38.31
N ASP A 28 55.57 -0.02 37.54
CA ASP A 28 56.52 -1.12 37.69
C ASP A 28 56.09 -2.42 38.38
N GLY A 29 56.34 -3.54 37.66
CA GLY A 29 56.38 -4.87 38.26
C GLY A 29 56.27 -6.06 37.29
N THR A 30 57.28 -6.24 36.45
CA THR A 30 57.71 -7.44 35.69
C THR A 30 57.20 -8.84 36.09
N ALA A 31 56.82 -9.59 35.04
CA ALA A 31 56.99 -11.01 34.73
C ALA A 31 57.61 -12.00 35.76
N ASN A 32 56.96 -13.16 35.94
CA ASN A 32 57.55 -14.48 35.64
C ASN A 32 56.49 -15.60 35.65
N GLY A 33 56.60 -16.53 34.70
CA GLY A 33 55.80 -17.74 34.64
C GLY A 33 56.35 -18.88 35.50
N ASN A 34 55.50 -19.84 35.83
CA ASN A 34 55.86 -21.26 35.83
C ASN A 34 54.62 -22.16 35.81
N ALA A 35 54.80 -23.33 35.20
CA ALA A 35 53.79 -24.30 34.79
C ALA A 35 53.25 -25.21 35.92
N ALA A 36 51.95 -25.57 35.76
CA ALA A 36 51.24 -26.85 36.03
C ALA A 36 51.37 -27.54 37.43
N PRO A 37 50.30 -28.18 37.94
CA PRO A 37 49.76 -29.41 37.34
C PRO A 37 48.24 -29.42 37.11
N ALA A 38 47.84 -30.23 36.13
CA ALA A 38 46.46 -30.62 35.88
C ALA A 38 45.91 -31.46 37.04
N ASP A 39 44.71 -31.11 37.50
CA ASP A 39 43.85 -32.02 38.25
C ASP A 39 42.49 -32.09 37.55
N GLN A 40 42.14 -33.30 37.13
CA GLN A 40 40.87 -33.63 36.49
C GLN A 40 39.83 -33.82 37.60
N SER A 41 38.86 -32.92 37.68
CA SER A 41 37.58 -33.21 38.30
C SER A 41 36.46 -33.02 37.29
N THR A 42 36.14 -34.11 36.61
CA THR A 42 34.86 -34.33 35.92
C THR A 42 33.72 -34.22 36.93
N GLN A 43 33.09 -33.05 37.01
CA GLN A 43 31.69 -32.93 37.42
C GLN A 43 30.84 -32.88 36.17
N THR A 44 30.30 -34.04 35.81
CA THR A 44 29.24 -34.21 34.83
C THR A 44 27.98 -33.55 35.39
N ALA A 45 27.74 -32.28 35.07
CA ALA A 45 26.41 -31.70 35.19
C ALA A 45 25.57 -32.28 34.03
N THR A 46 24.72 -33.25 34.35
CA THR A 46 23.65 -33.68 33.46
C THR A 46 22.68 -32.51 33.26
N ALA A 47 22.88 -31.73 32.20
CA ALA A 47 21.84 -30.87 31.66
C ALA A 47 20.70 -31.77 31.15
N GLN A 48 19.48 -31.57 31.67
CA GLN A 48 18.31 -32.26 31.14
C GLN A 48 18.06 -31.81 29.69
N PRO A 49 17.51 -32.67 28.81
CA PRO A 49 17.21 -32.31 27.42
C PRO A 49 16.40 -31.02 27.27
N GLY A 50 15.49 -30.72 28.22
CA GLY A 50 14.64 -29.52 28.18
C GLY A 50 15.35 -28.17 28.40
N ASP A 51 16.54 -28.13 28.99
CA ASP A 51 17.27 -26.86 29.19
C ASP A 51 17.87 -26.32 27.89
N LYS A 52 18.28 -27.21 26.96
CA LYS A 52 18.78 -26.81 25.64
C LYS A 52 17.65 -26.26 24.77
N THR A 53 16.50 -26.94 24.74
CA THR A 53 15.33 -26.53 23.98
C THR A 53 14.81 -25.16 24.42
N LYS A 54 14.78 -24.87 25.74
CA LYS A 54 14.36 -23.55 26.26
C LYS A 54 15.37 -22.44 25.97
N GLN A 55 16.66 -22.75 25.96
CA GLN A 55 17.71 -21.78 25.59
C GLN A 55 17.67 -21.47 24.09
N GLU A 56 17.47 -22.49 23.25
CA GLU A 56 17.30 -22.35 21.80
C GLU A 56 15.97 -21.64 21.46
N GLU A 57 14.89 -21.90 22.20
CA GLU A 57 13.60 -21.19 22.07
C GLU A 57 13.71 -19.70 22.47
N GLN A 58 14.36 -19.39 23.60
CA GLN A 58 14.61 -17.99 24.01
C GLN A 58 15.55 -17.27 23.05
N LEU A 59 16.58 -17.97 22.55
CA LEU A 59 17.47 -17.44 21.53
C LEU A 59 16.68 -17.18 20.24
N ALA A 60 15.82 -18.10 19.82
CA ALA A 60 15.00 -17.99 18.61
C ALA A 60 13.91 -16.90 18.69
N LYS A 61 13.23 -16.77 19.83
CA LYS A 61 12.30 -15.66 20.12
C LYS A 61 13.02 -14.31 20.22
N SER A 62 14.33 -14.30 20.53
CA SER A 62 15.18 -13.10 20.53
C SER A 62 15.98 -12.88 19.24
N LEU A 63 15.79 -13.68 18.18
CA LEU A 63 16.57 -13.64 16.92
C LEU A 63 16.36 -12.40 16.02
N SER A 64 15.61 -11.37 16.45
CA SER A 64 15.72 -10.01 15.84
C SER A 64 17.14 -9.42 15.98
N THR A 65 18.07 -10.17 16.60
CA THR A 65 19.38 -9.77 17.09
C THR A 65 20.59 -10.36 16.33
N ILE A 66 20.46 -11.05 15.19
CA ILE A 66 21.67 -11.58 14.52
C ILE A 66 21.61 -11.40 13.00
N THR A 67 22.46 -10.50 12.48
CA THR A 67 22.73 -10.34 11.03
C THR A 67 23.33 -11.62 10.45
N VAL A 68 22.79 -12.07 9.32
CA VAL A 68 23.21 -13.29 8.63
C VAL A 68 23.70 -12.97 7.23
N THR A 69 24.66 -13.75 6.76
CA THR A 69 25.16 -13.72 5.38
C THR A 69 24.88 -15.06 4.71
N GLY A 70 24.09 -15.06 3.63
CA GLY A 70 23.77 -16.26 2.86
C GLY A 70 22.27 -16.54 2.85
N TYR A 71 21.76 -17.05 1.72
CA TYR A 71 20.32 -17.26 1.54
C TYR A 71 19.82 -18.46 2.38
N ASN A 72 20.59 -19.54 2.44
CA ASN A 72 20.26 -20.72 3.27
C ASN A 72 20.05 -20.36 4.74
N GLN A 73 21.02 -19.63 5.32
CA GLN A 73 20.97 -19.25 6.73
C GLN A 73 19.84 -18.25 7.03
N GLY A 74 19.47 -17.40 6.06
CA GLY A 74 18.30 -16.53 6.17
C GLY A 74 17.00 -17.32 6.29
N MET A 75 16.87 -18.34 5.44
CA MET A 75 15.72 -19.24 5.43
C MET A 75 15.62 -20.08 6.71
N GLU A 76 16.73 -20.65 7.20
CA GLU A 76 16.78 -21.43 8.45
C GLU A 76 16.28 -20.58 9.64
N LYS A 77 16.70 -19.31 9.72
CA LYS A 77 16.21 -18.41 10.77
C LYS A 77 14.74 -18.04 10.65
N ALA A 78 14.25 -17.85 9.43
CA ALA A 78 12.82 -17.64 9.21
C ALA A 78 12.01 -18.86 9.66
N ILE A 79 12.54 -20.07 9.43
CA ILE A 79 11.94 -21.33 9.89
C ILE A 79 11.96 -21.41 11.41
N ASP A 80 13.07 -21.10 12.07
CA ASP A 80 13.16 -21.10 13.54
C ASP A 80 12.20 -20.09 14.17
N TYR A 81 12.15 -18.88 13.64
CA TYR A 81 11.21 -17.87 14.13
C TYR A 81 9.77 -18.37 14.01
N GLN A 82 9.43 -19.04 12.90
CA GLN A 82 8.11 -19.65 12.74
C GLN A 82 7.89 -20.81 13.73
N ARG A 83 8.90 -21.66 13.97
CA ARG A 83 8.83 -22.81 14.89
C ARG A 83 8.46 -22.38 16.29
N TYR A 84 9.13 -21.36 16.80
CA TYR A 84 9.00 -20.92 18.20
C TYR A 84 8.00 -19.77 18.39
N SER A 85 7.40 -19.22 17.34
CA SER A 85 6.37 -18.19 17.48
C SER A 85 5.15 -18.72 18.24
N ASP A 86 4.56 -17.93 19.13
CA ASP A 86 3.30 -18.29 19.81
C ASP A 86 2.07 -18.05 18.90
N THR A 87 2.25 -17.31 17.80
CA THR A 87 1.22 -16.97 16.81
C THR A 87 1.51 -17.59 15.45
N ILE A 88 0.50 -17.63 14.58
CA ILE A 88 0.66 -18.06 13.19
C ILE A 88 1.27 -16.89 12.42
N THR A 89 2.57 -17.01 12.14
CA THR A 89 3.37 -15.96 11.51
C THR A 89 4.19 -16.52 10.36
N ASN A 90 4.60 -15.63 9.46
CA ASN A 90 5.66 -15.92 8.49
C ASN A 90 6.62 -14.73 8.45
N VAL A 91 7.91 -14.99 8.27
CA VAL A 91 8.97 -13.98 8.39
C VAL A 91 9.84 -13.94 7.15
N ILE A 92 10.33 -12.75 6.84
CA ILE A 92 11.42 -12.51 5.90
C ILE A 92 12.55 -11.83 6.65
N THR A 93 13.76 -12.36 6.52
CA THR A 93 14.96 -11.84 7.19
C THR A 93 15.80 -10.94 6.29
N ALA A 94 16.73 -10.19 6.87
CA ALA A 94 17.71 -9.37 6.16
C ALA A 94 18.56 -10.18 5.18
N ALA A 95 18.80 -11.46 5.44
CA ALA A 95 19.53 -12.34 4.53
C ALA A 95 18.68 -12.76 3.34
N ASP A 96 17.36 -12.95 3.51
CA ASP A 96 16.44 -13.21 2.39
C ASP A 96 16.23 -11.99 1.51
N ILE A 97 16.23 -10.81 2.15
CA ILE A 97 16.16 -9.51 1.48
C ILE A 97 17.51 -9.24 0.81
N GLY A 98 18.59 -9.09 1.56
CA GLY A 98 19.91 -8.69 1.05
C GLY A 98 20.65 -9.77 0.27
N GLY A 99 20.37 -11.06 0.47
CA GLY A 99 20.96 -12.15 -0.30
C GLY A 99 20.58 -12.10 -1.78
N LEU A 100 19.35 -11.64 -2.05
CA LEU A 100 18.78 -11.53 -3.38
C LEU A 100 17.76 -10.35 -3.44
N PRO A 101 18.24 -9.11 -3.52
CA PRO A 101 17.45 -7.96 -3.09
C PRO A 101 16.36 -7.49 -4.03
N ASP A 102 15.17 -7.46 -3.47
CA ASP A 102 13.97 -6.93 -4.09
C ASP A 102 14.02 -5.40 -4.25
N GLN A 103 13.13 -4.83 -5.09
CA GLN A 103 13.04 -3.36 -5.26
C GLN A 103 12.46 -2.66 -4.03
N SER A 104 11.52 -3.31 -3.37
CA SER A 104 10.90 -2.82 -2.14
C SER A 104 10.66 -3.98 -1.17
N ILE A 105 10.28 -3.65 0.07
CA ILE A 105 9.81 -4.68 1.00
C ILE A 105 8.51 -5.37 0.51
N ALA A 106 7.75 -4.72 -0.38
CA ALA A 106 6.51 -5.27 -0.92
C ALA A 106 6.76 -6.55 -1.73
N ASP A 107 7.73 -6.52 -2.63
CA ASP A 107 8.11 -7.68 -3.46
C ASP A 107 8.58 -8.85 -2.59
N ALA A 108 9.37 -8.56 -1.54
CA ALA A 108 9.81 -9.57 -0.59
C ALA A 108 8.60 -10.27 0.05
N LEU A 109 7.65 -9.51 0.58
CA LEU A 109 6.46 -10.03 1.27
C LEU A 109 5.61 -10.96 0.40
N THR A 110 5.58 -10.77 -0.92
CA THR A 110 4.85 -11.67 -1.84
C THR A 110 5.40 -13.09 -1.89
N ARG A 111 6.59 -13.34 -1.34
CA ARG A 111 7.19 -14.67 -1.22
C ARG A 111 6.47 -15.53 -0.17
N LEU A 112 5.73 -14.91 0.76
CA LEU A 112 5.09 -15.60 1.88
C LEU A 112 3.74 -16.23 1.50
N PRO A 113 3.36 -17.35 2.14
CA PRO A 113 2.09 -18.02 1.86
C PRO A 113 0.89 -17.12 2.19
N GLY A 114 -0.11 -17.07 1.31
CA GLY A 114 -1.32 -16.28 1.54
C GLY A 114 -1.14 -14.76 1.41
N VAL A 115 0.03 -14.32 0.96
CA VAL A 115 0.35 -12.90 0.71
C VAL A 115 0.39 -12.66 -0.81
N SER A 116 -0.18 -11.54 -1.25
CA SER A 116 -0.12 -11.09 -2.65
C SER A 116 0.00 -9.58 -2.69
N ALA A 117 0.45 -9.01 -3.81
CA ALA A 117 0.53 -7.57 -3.99
C ALA A 117 -0.37 -7.08 -5.11
N GLU A 118 -0.91 -5.87 -4.95
CA GLU A 118 -1.43 -5.06 -6.05
C GLU A 118 -0.29 -4.19 -6.59
N ARG A 119 -0.21 -4.13 -7.93
CA ARG A 119 0.87 -3.45 -8.62
C ARG A 119 0.38 -2.12 -9.17
N ILE A 120 1.14 -1.06 -8.92
CA ILE A 120 0.94 0.26 -9.50
C ILE A 120 2.11 0.50 -10.47
N ALA A 121 1.81 0.87 -11.71
CA ALA A 121 2.81 1.05 -12.78
C ALA A 121 3.79 -0.14 -12.96
N GLY A 122 3.34 -1.36 -12.64
CA GLY A 122 4.13 -2.59 -12.76
C GLY A 122 4.95 -2.96 -11.51
N GLN A 123 4.95 -2.14 -10.46
CA GLN A 123 5.67 -2.41 -9.20
C GLN A 123 4.72 -2.79 -8.07
N ALA A 124 5.13 -3.70 -7.18
CA ALA A 124 4.36 -4.04 -5.98
C ALA A 124 4.33 -2.86 -5.00
N SER A 125 3.12 -2.36 -4.67
CA SER A 125 2.94 -1.21 -3.80
C SER A 125 2.06 -1.53 -2.57
N GLN A 126 0.91 -2.15 -2.79
CA GLN A 126 -0.03 -2.54 -1.73
C GLN A 126 -0.01 -4.04 -1.50
N ILE A 127 -0.07 -4.48 -0.25
CA ILE A 127 -0.12 -5.90 0.13
C ILE A 127 -1.53 -6.32 0.50
N ASN A 128 -1.89 -7.56 0.13
CA ASN A 128 -3.13 -8.24 0.49
C ASN A 128 -2.79 -9.53 1.24
N ILE A 129 -3.43 -9.76 2.39
CA ILE A 129 -3.27 -10.98 3.21
C ILE A 129 -4.58 -11.75 3.17
N ARG A 130 -4.53 -13.02 2.76
CA ARG A 130 -5.71 -13.91 2.69
C ARG A 130 -6.87 -13.31 1.91
N GLY A 131 -6.54 -12.58 0.85
CA GLY A 131 -7.49 -11.92 -0.04
C GLY A 131 -8.16 -10.66 0.52
N LEU A 132 -7.75 -10.19 1.70
CA LEU A 132 -8.16 -8.89 2.23
C LEU A 132 -7.14 -7.83 1.83
N SER A 133 -7.63 -6.71 1.29
CA SER A 133 -6.79 -5.62 0.78
C SER A 133 -6.12 -4.82 1.90
N GLY A 134 -5.21 -3.90 1.52
CA GLY A 134 -4.40 -3.13 2.47
C GLY A 134 -5.19 -2.37 3.54
N ASN A 135 -6.43 -1.95 3.29
CA ASN A 135 -7.27 -1.27 4.30
C ASN A 135 -7.68 -2.17 5.48
N PHE A 136 -7.49 -3.49 5.35
CA PHE A 136 -7.71 -4.45 6.42
C PHE A 136 -6.41 -4.82 7.13
N ILE A 137 -5.26 -4.28 6.74
CA ILE A 137 -3.95 -4.71 7.24
C ILE A 137 -3.36 -3.61 8.11
N GLN A 138 -2.91 -3.98 9.31
CA GLN A 138 -2.14 -3.09 10.17
C GLN A 138 -0.67 -3.19 9.82
N THR A 139 0.04 -2.06 9.78
CA THR A 139 1.49 -2.05 9.55
C THR A 139 2.20 -1.32 10.67
N THR A 140 3.33 -1.86 11.11
CA THR A 140 4.20 -1.24 12.11
C THR A 140 5.67 -1.21 11.65
N LEU A 141 6.43 -0.24 12.15
CA LEU A 141 7.89 -0.20 12.07
C LEU A 141 8.43 -0.09 13.50
N ASN A 142 9.28 -1.03 13.92
CA ASN A 142 9.75 -1.13 15.31
C ASN A 142 8.60 -1.13 16.32
N GLY A 143 7.48 -1.79 15.98
CA GLY A 143 6.29 -1.86 16.82
C GLY A 143 5.43 -0.59 16.84
N ARG A 144 5.74 0.44 16.04
CA ARG A 144 4.98 1.69 15.94
C ARG A 144 4.11 1.73 14.70
N GLU A 145 2.87 2.14 14.87
CA GLU A 145 1.93 2.34 13.77
C GLU A 145 2.51 3.30 12.71
N GLN A 146 2.36 2.90 11.43
CA GLN A 146 2.84 3.70 10.31
C GLN A 146 1.73 4.57 9.71
N PRO A 147 2.02 5.84 9.39
CA PRO A 147 1.12 6.74 8.71
C PRO A 147 1.13 6.46 7.21
N SER A 148 0.08 6.89 6.53
CA SER A 148 -0.13 6.57 5.12
C SER A 148 0.14 7.75 4.19
N THR A 149 0.79 7.46 3.05
CA THR A 149 0.95 8.39 1.92
C THR A 149 -0.16 8.26 0.88
N SER A 150 -1.02 7.24 0.98
CA SER A 150 -2.04 6.93 -0.04
C SER A 150 -3.32 7.76 0.05
N GLY A 151 -3.44 8.59 1.09
CA GLY A 151 -4.71 9.24 1.45
C GLY A 151 -5.75 8.29 2.05
N SER A 152 -5.41 7.01 2.32
CA SER A 152 -6.28 6.04 3.01
C SER A 152 -5.48 5.27 4.09
N ASN A 153 -6.02 4.20 4.67
CA ASN A 153 -5.36 3.49 5.78
C ASN A 153 -4.26 2.53 5.34
N TYR A 154 -4.20 2.16 4.06
CA TYR A 154 -3.21 1.20 3.59
C TYR A 154 -1.85 1.85 3.38
N ILE A 155 -0.81 1.10 3.72
CA ILE A 155 0.59 1.51 3.53
C ILE A 155 1.05 1.17 2.12
N GLN A 156 1.71 2.14 1.48
CA GLN A 156 2.47 1.93 0.26
C GLN A 156 3.87 1.44 0.64
N PHE A 157 4.12 0.15 0.42
CA PHE A 157 5.37 -0.51 0.82
C PHE A 157 6.55 -0.17 -0.09
N ASP A 158 6.28 0.38 -1.28
CA ASP A 158 7.29 0.99 -2.15
C ASP A 158 7.97 2.22 -1.53
N GLN A 159 7.45 2.78 -0.43
CA GLN A 159 8.09 3.85 0.33
C GLN A 159 9.25 3.36 1.20
N TYR A 160 9.37 2.05 1.46
CA TYR A 160 10.34 1.49 2.40
C TYR A 160 11.44 0.72 1.64
N PRO A 161 12.67 1.26 1.55
CA PRO A 161 13.79 0.54 0.94
C PRO A 161 14.10 -0.73 1.71
N SER A 162 14.19 -1.84 0.99
CA SER A 162 14.43 -3.16 1.60
C SER A 162 15.82 -3.24 2.25
N GLU A 163 16.78 -2.46 1.76
CA GLU A 163 18.15 -2.35 2.29
C GLU A 163 18.23 -1.77 3.71
N LEU A 164 17.17 -1.08 4.16
CA LEU A 164 17.08 -0.46 5.48
C LEU A 164 16.18 -1.25 6.45
N ILE A 165 15.62 -2.38 6.00
CA ILE A 165 14.74 -3.23 6.82
C ILE A 165 15.48 -4.53 7.14
N ASN A 166 15.58 -4.85 8.43
CA ASN A 166 16.27 -6.06 8.89
C ASN A 166 15.34 -7.27 8.92
N MET A 167 14.05 -7.06 9.16
CA MET A 167 13.06 -8.13 9.23
C MET A 167 11.66 -7.60 8.90
N ALA A 168 10.84 -8.44 8.30
CA ALA A 168 9.41 -8.20 8.16
C ALA A 168 8.61 -9.46 8.53
N THR A 169 7.73 -9.34 9.51
CA THR A 169 6.88 -10.41 10.04
C THR A 169 5.43 -10.18 9.65
N VAL A 170 4.79 -11.20 9.09
CA VAL A 170 3.36 -11.21 8.78
C VAL A 170 2.63 -12.05 9.81
N TYR A 171 1.93 -11.38 10.72
CA TYR A 171 1.03 -11.99 11.70
C TYR A 171 -0.34 -12.26 11.05
N LYS A 172 -0.70 -13.54 10.97
CA LYS A 172 -2.00 -13.99 10.44
C LYS A 172 -3.01 -14.24 11.56
N SER A 173 -2.52 -14.64 12.73
CA SER A 173 -3.30 -14.61 13.97
C SER A 173 -2.97 -13.37 14.82
N SER A 174 -3.91 -13.00 15.70
CA SER A 174 -3.77 -11.85 16.59
C SER A 174 -3.52 -12.30 18.03
N GLN A 175 -2.84 -11.46 18.81
CA GLN A 175 -2.63 -11.62 20.25
C GLN A 175 -2.81 -10.25 20.93
N SER A 176 -3.01 -10.26 22.24
CA SER A 176 -3.43 -9.06 22.98
C SER A 176 -2.34 -7.98 23.07
N SER A 177 -1.06 -8.39 23.06
CA SER A 177 0.09 -7.48 23.07
C SER A 177 0.39 -6.81 21.71
N LEU A 178 -0.23 -7.26 20.61
CA LEU A 178 -0.15 -6.53 19.34
C LEU A 178 -1.03 -5.28 19.40
N ILE A 179 -0.59 -4.20 18.74
CA ILE A 179 -1.40 -2.98 18.60
C ILE A 179 -2.72 -3.32 17.88
N THR A 180 -3.83 -2.74 18.35
CA THR A 180 -5.14 -2.94 17.74
C THR A 180 -5.13 -2.51 16.28
N GLY A 181 -5.58 -3.41 15.40
CA GLY A 181 -5.73 -3.17 13.97
C GLY A 181 -5.65 -4.47 13.21
N GLY A 182 -5.85 -4.41 11.89
CA GLY A 182 -5.44 -5.51 11.02
C GLY A 182 -6.42 -6.68 11.01
N VAL A 183 -7.68 -6.44 10.62
CA VAL A 183 -8.67 -7.53 10.39
C VAL A 183 -8.15 -8.57 9.40
N GLY A 184 -7.31 -8.22 8.44
CA GLY A 184 -6.65 -9.14 7.51
C GLY A 184 -5.39 -9.79 8.07
N GLY A 185 -4.68 -9.08 8.93
CA GLY A 185 -3.41 -9.45 9.54
C GLY A 185 -2.59 -8.20 9.88
N THR A 186 -1.42 -8.40 10.49
CA THR A 186 -0.47 -7.33 10.80
C THR A 186 0.87 -7.59 10.13
N ILE A 187 1.47 -6.57 9.53
CA ILE A 187 2.83 -6.59 8.98
C ILE A 187 3.71 -5.74 9.91
N ALA A 188 4.67 -6.37 10.58
CA ALA A 188 5.62 -5.69 11.45
C ALA A 188 6.99 -5.67 10.79
N MET A 189 7.50 -4.48 10.51
CA MET A 189 8.85 -4.26 10.00
C MET A 189 9.78 -3.88 11.15
N GLU A 190 11.02 -4.33 11.10
CA GLU A 190 12.03 -4.00 12.10
C GLU A 190 13.32 -3.50 11.43
N THR A 191 13.86 -2.42 11.98
CA THR A 191 15.19 -1.92 11.63
C THR A 191 16.26 -2.64 12.44
N ALA A 192 17.50 -2.63 11.96
CA ALA A 192 18.59 -3.31 12.64
C ALA A 192 18.96 -2.64 13.98
N ASN A 193 19.21 -3.46 15.01
CA ASN A 193 19.77 -2.98 16.28
C ASN A 193 21.32 -3.10 16.24
N PRO A 194 22.09 -2.03 16.49
CA PRO A 194 23.55 -2.08 16.37
C PRO A 194 24.26 -2.92 17.44
N LEU A 195 23.68 -3.08 18.64
CA LEU A 195 24.29 -3.91 19.71
C LEU A 195 24.31 -5.39 19.35
N ASN A 196 23.41 -5.77 18.46
CA ASN A 196 23.20 -7.11 17.93
C ASN A 196 24.11 -7.43 16.74
N ALA A 197 24.89 -6.46 16.26
CA ALA A 197 25.75 -6.65 15.11
C ALA A 197 26.90 -7.61 15.44
N PRO A 198 27.30 -8.52 14.52
CA PRO A 198 28.27 -9.57 14.80
C PRO A 198 29.67 -9.01 15.08
N LYS A 199 30.07 -7.96 14.35
CA LYS A 199 31.36 -7.25 14.55
C LYS A 199 31.17 -5.94 15.30
N GLU A 200 32.24 -5.40 15.87
CA GLU A 200 32.24 -4.04 16.44
C GLU A 200 31.95 -2.97 15.40
N GLN A 201 32.37 -3.20 14.15
CA GLN A 201 32.12 -2.31 13.02
C GLN A 201 31.62 -3.16 11.87
N ASN A 202 30.47 -2.79 11.32
CA ASN A 202 29.88 -3.43 10.15
C ASN A 202 29.55 -2.34 9.15
N LEU A 203 29.96 -2.52 7.91
CA LEU A 203 29.64 -1.61 6.81
C LEU A 203 29.17 -2.43 5.63
N ASN A 204 27.99 -2.10 5.11
CA ASN A 204 27.46 -2.66 3.87
C ASN A 204 27.26 -1.52 2.89
N ILE A 205 27.76 -1.67 1.67
CA ILE A 205 27.55 -0.75 0.56
C ILE A 205 27.03 -1.55 -0.63
N ASP A 206 25.98 -1.07 -1.28
CA ASP A 206 25.40 -1.63 -2.50
C ASP A 206 25.39 -0.57 -3.60
N ALA A 207 25.79 -0.96 -4.81
CA ALA A 207 25.70 -0.09 -5.97
C ALA A 207 25.30 -0.89 -7.23
N ARG A 208 24.19 -0.50 -7.85
CA ARG A 208 23.61 -1.18 -9.02
C ARG A 208 23.18 -0.17 -10.07
N GLY A 209 23.42 -0.50 -11.34
CA GLY A 209 22.75 0.12 -12.48
C GLY A 209 21.54 -0.72 -12.90
N SER A 210 20.51 -0.07 -13.44
CA SER A 210 19.32 -0.74 -13.97
C SER A 210 19.03 -0.35 -15.41
N TYR A 211 18.39 -1.26 -16.16
CA TYR A 211 17.93 -1.04 -17.52
C TYR A 211 16.55 -1.64 -17.75
N ASN A 212 15.62 -0.87 -18.31
CA ASN A 212 14.28 -1.33 -18.70
C ASN A 212 14.19 -1.52 -20.22
N SER A 213 13.78 -2.72 -20.66
CA SER A 213 13.76 -3.08 -22.08
C SER A 213 12.64 -2.43 -22.90
N GLN A 214 11.55 -1.99 -22.26
CA GLN A 214 10.39 -1.37 -22.91
C GLN A 214 10.56 0.15 -23.11
N ALA A 215 11.51 0.76 -22.39
CA ALA A 215 11.65 2.21 -22.39
C ALA A 215 11.94 2.83 -23.77
N ASN A 216 12.54 2.09 -24.69
CA ASN A 216 12.82 2.59 -26.06
C ASN A 216 11.56 2.71 -26.94
N ASP A 217 10.45 2.09 -26.53
CA ASP A 217 9.17 2.17 -27.22
C ASP A 217 8.34 3.38 -26.76
N VAL A 218 8.62 3.92 -25.57
CA VAL A 218 7.91 5.07 -24.98
C VAL A 218 8.71 6.36 -25.21
N ALA A 219 8.11 7.32 -25.92
CA ALA A 219 8.78 8.57 -26.19
C ALA A 219 8.99 9.42 -24.93
N GLY A 220 10.19 9.96 -24.75
CA GLY A 220 10.54 10.79 -23.59
C GLY A 220 10.93 10.00 -22.33
N ALA A 221 10.84 8.67 -22.35
CA ALA A 221 11.26 7.83 -21.24
C ALA A 221 12.78 7.67 -21.18
N ASN A 222 13.33 7.62 -19.96
CA ASN A 222 14.69 7.14 -19.72
C ASN A 222 14.67 5.60 -19.69
N SER A 223 15.73 4.95 -20.16
CA SER A 223 15.87 3.49 -20.12
C SER A 223 16.75 2.98 -18.99
N THR A 224 17.49 3.88 -18.31
CA THR A 224 18.49 3.54 -17.31
C THR A 224 18.18 4.13 -15.94
N GLY A 225 18.54 3.39 -14.89
CA GLY A 225 18.42 3.82 -13.50
C GLY A 225 19.59 3.36 -12.64
N TYR A 226 19.51 3.63 -11.34
CA TYR A 226 20.50 3.18 -10.35
C TYR A 226 19.87 2.94 -8.98
N ARG A 227 20.54 2.10 -8.18
CA ARG A 227 20.30 1.90 -6.76
C ARG A 227 21.63 1.98 -6.03
N LEU A 228 21.68 2.78 -4.98
CA LEU A 228 22.84 2.96 -4.12
C LEU A 228 22.37 2.84 -2.68
N SER A 229 23.05 2.04 -1.85
CA SER A 229 22.82 2.08 -0.41
C SER A 229 24.12 1.95 0.37
N ALA A 230 24.12 2.49 1.57
CA ALA A 230 25.19 2.33 2.53
C ALA A 230 24.58 2.23 3.93
N ALA A 231 24.95 1.20 4.68
CA ALA A 231 24.53 0.98 6.05
C ALA A 231 25.74 0.67 6.92
N TRP A 232 25.90 1.41 8.02
CA TRP A 232 26.97 1.26 8.98
C TRP A 232 26.40 1.02 10.38
N GLN A 233 27.05 0.13 11.12
CA GLN A 233 26.76 -0.14 12.54
C GLN A 233 28.06 -0.21 13.32
N GLY A 234 28.11 0.50 14.44
CA GLY A 234 29.24 0.55 15.35
C GLY A 234 28.83 0.23 16.78
N LYS A 235 29.64 -0.58 17.47
CA LYS A 235 29.58 -0.81 18.92
C LYS A 235 30.72 -0.07 19.60
N PHE A 236 30.42 0.55 20.73
CA PHE A 236 31.30 1.41 21.52
C PHE A 236 31.09 1.14 23.01
N LEU A 237 31.98 1.70 23.85
CA LEU A 237 31.90 1.58 25.31
C LEU A 237 31.74 0.13 25.76
N ASP A 238 32.66 -0.74 25.34
CA ASP A 238 32.63 -2.18 25.66
C ASP A 238 31.31 -2.88 25.26
N ASN A 239 30.81 -2.56 24.07
CA ASN A 239 29.54 -3.05 23.51
C ASN A 239 28.28 -2.63 24.30
N THR A 240 28.34 -1.57 25.10
CA THR A 240 27.16 -1.02 25.78
C THR A 240 26.47 0.08 24.96
N LEU A 241 27.18 0.75 24.05
CA LEU A 241 26.63 1.77 23.17
C LEU A 241 26.70 1.31 21.71
N GLY A 242 25.55 1.22 21.05
CA GLY A 242 25.41 0.90 19.64
C GLY A 242 24.90 2.09 18.85
N VAL A 243 25.51 2.36 17.70
CA VAL A 243 25.04 3.38 16.74
C VAL A 243 24.91 2.75 15.37
N GLY A 244 23.80 3.02 14.68
CA GLY A 244 23.55 2.57 13.33
C GLY A 244 23.07 3.72 12.46
N LEU A 245 23.59 3.79 11.24
CA LEU A 245 23.22 4.77 10.22
C LEU A 245 23.03 4.04 8.89
N GLY A 246 21.99 4.40 8.14
CA GLY A 246 21.77 3.84 6.82
C GLY A 246 21.14 4.85 5.88
N VAL A 247 21.52 4.77 4.61
CA VAL A 247 20.96 5.55 3.52
C VAL A 247 20.76 4.65 2.31
N ALA A 248 19.64 4.80 1.62
CA ALA A 248 19.33 4.12 0.38
C ALA A 248 18.73 5.12 -0.61
N GLN A 249 19.29 5.17 -1.82
CA GLN A 249 18.83 6.02 -2.90
C GLN A 249 18.55 5.19 -4.15
N MET A 250 17.42 5.46 -4.77
CA MET A 250 17.01 4.85 -6.03
C MET A 250 16.59 5.94 -7.01
N TYR A 251 17.00 5.78 -8.27
CA TYR A 251 16.41 6.44 -9.43
C TYR A 251 16.06 5.36 -10.44
N GLN A 252 14.81 5.29 -10.86
CA GLN A 252 14.34 4.23 -11.76
C GLN A 252 13.35 4.79 -12.76
N PRO A 253 13.54 4.53 -14.07
CA PRO A 253 12.49 4.75 -15.04
C PRO A 253 11.42 3.66 -14.94
N HIS A 254 10.18 4.06 -15.17
CA HIS A 254 9.07 3.13 -15.35
C HIS A 254 8.32 3.53 -16.62
N VAL A 255 7.79 2.54 -17.33
CA VAL A 255 7.15 2.72 -18.64
C VAL A 255 6.05 1.69 -18.84
N ALA A 256 5.02 2.06 -19.59
CA ALA A 256 4.02 1.14 -20.09
C ALA A 256 3.46 1.62 -21.43
N GLU A 257 3.37 0.75 -22.43
CA GLU A 257 2.42 0.97 -23.53
C GLU A 257 1.08 0.35 -23.12
N GLN A 258 0.01 1.14 -23.20
CA GLN A 258 -1.30 0.74 -22.69
C GLN A 258 -2.43 0.87 -23.72
N PHE A 259 -3.32 -0.12 -23.69
CA PHE A 259 -4.61 -0.10 -24.35
C PHE A 259 -5.69 -0.22 -23.30
N VAL A 260 -6.62 0.73 -23.25
CA VAL A 260 -7.72 0.78 -22.29
C VAL A 260 -9.04 0.81 -23.07
N GLY A 261 -9.91 -0.17 -22.82
CA GLY A 261 -11.33 -0.06 -23.06
C GLY A 261 -11.99 0.46 -21.79
N GLU A 262 -12.94 1.38 -21.93
CA GLU A 262 -13.60 2.00 -20.78
C GLU A 262 -14.89 1.27 -20.41
N ALA A 263 -15.37 1.55 -19.19
CA ALA A 263 -16.58 0.95 -18.65
C ALA A 263 -17.83 1.29 -19.48
N SER A 264 -18.88 0.47 -19.35
CA SER A 264 -20.24 0.86 -19.67
C SER A 264 -20.89 1.54 -18.45
N ASP A 265 -21.93 2.34 -18.67
CA ASP A 265 -22.77 2.91 -17.61
C ASP A 265 -23.87 1.94 -17.11
N GLY A 266 -23.92 0.73 -17.66
CA GLY A 266 -24.90 -0.30 -17.32
C GLY A 266 -26.31 -0.04 -17.87
N ASN A 267 -26.49 1.00 -18.68
CA ASN A 267 -27.79 1.33 -19.27
C ASN A 267 -27.93 0.65 -20.64
N LEU A 268 -29.08 -0.01 -20.83
CA LEU A 268 -29.42 -0.60 -22.12
C LEU A 268 -29.98 0.48 -23.06
N VAL A 269 -29.39 0.61 -24.24
CA VAL A 269 -29.81 1.60 -25.25
C VAL A 269 -30.16 0.92 -26.57
N THR A 270 -31.00 1.59 -27.36
CA THR A 270 -31.35 1.15 -28.71
C THR A 270 -30.45 1.85 -29.73
N LEU A 271 -29.68 1.07 -30.50
CA LEU A 271 -28.82 1.59 -31.56
C LEU A 271 -29.62 1.92 -32.84
N PRO A 272 -29.08 2.71 -33.78
CA PRO A 272 -29.72 2.99 -35.07
C PRO A 272 -30.07 1.73 -35.89
N SER A 273 -29.35 0.63 -35.69
CA SER A 273 -29.65 -0.68 -36.29
C SER A 273 -30.91 -1.36 -35.72
N GLY A 274 -31.48 -0.83 -34.63
CA GLY A 274 -32.57 -1.42 -33.85
C GLY A 274 -32.12 -2.42 -32.79
N GLN A 275 -30.82 -2.72 -32.71
CA GLN A 275 -30.27 -3.64 -31.70
C GLN A 275 -30.21 -2.97 -30.32
N GLN A 276 -30.47 -3.75 -29.27
CA GLN A 276 -30.21 -3.34 -27.89
C GLN A 276 -28.74 -3.57 -27.56
N ALA A 277 -28.07 -2.60 -26.96
CA ALA A 277 -26.67 -2.70 -26.58
C ALA A 277 -26.36 -1.94 -25.29
N TYR A 278 -25.34 -2.41 -24.56
CA TYR A 278 -24.66 -1.60 -23.55
C TYR A 278 -23.48 -0.89 -24.23
N LEU A 279 -23.43 0.43 -24.14
CA LEU A 279 -22.35 1.21 -24.73
C LEU A 279 -21.22 1.42 -23.73
N THR A 280 -19.98 1.34 -24.21
CA THR A 280 -18.81 1.78 -23.46
C THR A 280 -18.78 3.30 -23.37
N GLN A 281 -18.06 3.86 -22.40
CA GLN A 281 -17.72 5.27 -22.32
C GLN A 281 -16.74 5.66 -23.42
N GLY A 282 -15.85 4.76 -23.82
CA GLY A 282 -14.73 5.12 -24.65
C GLY A 282 -13.61 4.10 -24.71
N LEU A 283 -12.49 4.56 -25.21
CA LEU A 283 -11.23 3.83 -25.23
C LEU A 283 -10.06 4.82 -25.23
N GLN A 284 -8.93 4.36 -24.73
CA GLN A 284 -7.71 5.13 -24.63
C GLN A 284 -6.51 4.27 -25.03
N VAL A 285 -5.58 4.86 -25.76
CA VAL A 285 -4.30 4.22 -26.10
C VAL A 285 -3.22 5.21 -25.73
N GLN A 286 -2.36 4.86 -24.75
CA GLN A 286 -1.33 5.75 -24.22
C GLN A 286 0.05 5.09 -24.12
N GLN A 287 1.08 5.89 -24.39
CA GLN A 287 2.45 5.65 -24.00
C GLN A 287 2.67 6.33 -22.65
N ASN A 288 2.78 5.52 -21.61
CA ASN A 288 3.04 5.99 -20.26
C ASN A 288 4.52 5.84 -19.96
N GLY A 289 5.10 6.88 -19.37
CA GLY A 289 6.48 6.85 -18.95
C GLY A 289 6.73 7.81 -17.81
N GLY A 290 7.86 7.64 -17.15
CA GLY A 290 8.20 8.48 -16.02
C GLY A 290 9.47 8.06 -15.34
N ASN A 291 9.71 8.67 -14.19
CA ASN A 291 10.81 8.28 -13.32
C ASN A 291 10.43 8.46 -11.85
N GLU A 292 10.90 7.51 -11.07
CA GLU A 292 10.76 7.48 -9.64
C GLU A 292 12.10 7.75 -8.99
N ARG A 293 12.07 8.48 -7.87
CA ARG A 293 13.21 8.73 -7.00
C ARG A 293 12.80 8.43 -5.58
N ARG A 294 13.54 7.54 -4.92
CA ARG A 294 13.36 7.23 -3.50
C ARG A 294 14.64 7.51 -2.75
N THR A 295 14.55 8.15 -1.60
CA THR A 295 15.65 8.32 -0.65
C THR A 295 15.14 7.91 0.72
N GLY A 296 15.70 6.85 1.28
CA GLY A 296 15.46 6.41 2.64
C GLY A 296 16.68 6.63 3.50
N GLU A 297 16.46 7.01 4.74
CA GLU A 297 17.45 7.28 5.75
C GLU A 297 17.01 6.64 7.06
N MET A 298 17.95 6.03 7.78
CA MET A 298 17.70 5.44 9.09
C MET A 298 18.84 5.81 10.04
N ALA A 299 18.48 6.08 11.29
CA ALA A 299 19.42 6.27 12.37
C ALA A 299 18.91 5.56 13.62
N THR A 300 19.81 4.92 14.34
CA THR A 300 19.48 4.23 15.59
C THR A 300 20.64 4.38 16.58
N VAL A 301 20.32 4.65 17.83
CA VAL A 301 21.24 4.67 18.95
C VAL A 301 20.63 3.81 20.04
N VAL A 302 21.39 2.86 20.54
CA VAL A 302 20.97 1.98 21.63
C VAL A 302 22.05 2.01 22.70
N TRP A 303 21.68 2.34 23.93
CA TRP A 303 22.60 2.42 25.05
C TRP A 303 22.11 1.54 26.20
N LYS A 304 22.86 0.47 26.46
CA LYS A 304 22.74 -0.39 27.63
C LYS A 304 23.41 0.32 28.82
N ALA A 305 22.66 1.18 29.51
CA ALA A 305 23.17 2.01 30.60
C ALA A 305 23.60 1.18 31.83
N THR A 306 22.90 0.06 32.08
CA THR A 306 23.28 -0.97 33.06
C THR A 306 22.95 -2.35 32.48
N ASP A 307 23.26 -3.43 33.18
CA ASP A 307 22.87 -4.77 32.75
C ASP A 307 21.35 -4.98 32.66
N GLU A 308 20.59 -4.15 33.35
CA GLU A 308 19.14 -4.22 33.48
C GLU A 308 18.41 -3.15 32.67
N LEU A 309 19.08 -2.04 32.33
CA LEU A 309 18.44 -0.86 31.74
C LEU A 309 19.05 -0.50 30.39
N GLN A 310 18.21 -0.46 29.36
CA GLN A 310 18.56 -0.05 28.01
C GLN A 310 17.68 1.12 27.56
N PHE A 311 18.30 2.13 26.97
CA PHE A 311 17.62 3.21 26.27
C PHE A 311 17.87 3.10 24.77
N GLY A 312 16.91 3.50 23.97
CA GLY A 312 17.03 3.56 22.53
C GLY A 312 16.39 4.82 21.95
N ALA A 313 16.95 5.29 20.85
CA ALA A 313 16.38 6.32 20.02
C ALA A 313 16.57 5.92 18.56
N ASP A 314 15.49 5.88 17.79
CA ASP A 314 15.56 5.50 16.39
C ASP A 314 14.64 6.37 15.54
N ALA A 315 15.05 6.57 14.29
CA ALA A 315 14.35 7.36 13.31
C ALA A 315 14.53 6.76 11.92
N PHE A 316 13.43 6.73 11.18
CA PHE A 316 13.35 6.37 9.77
C PHE A 316 12.69 7.53 9.01
N TYR A 317 13.31 7.92 7.91
CA TYR A 317 12.76 8.91 6.99
C TYR A 317 12.82 8.36 5.57
N SER A 318 11.75 8.53 4.81
CA SER A 318 11.71 8.23 3.39
C SER A 318 11.08 9.37 2.63
N LYS A 319 11.67 9.73 1.50
CA LYS A 319 11.12 10.67 0.52
C LYS A 319 11.03 9.98 -0.82
N PHE A 320 9.84 10.04 -1.40
CA PHE A 320 9.57 9.46 -2.71
C PHE A 320 9.01 10.54 -3.62
N LYS A 321 9.56 10.61 -4.83
CA LYS A 321 9.08 11.51 -5.87
C LYS A 321 8.89 10.70 -7.14
N ASP A 322 7.68 10.70 -7.66
CA ASP A 322 7.36 10.18 -8.97
C ASP A 322 6.95 11.32 -9.90
N THR A 323 7.42 11.23 -11.15
CA THR A 323 6.95 12.08 -12.24
C THR A 323 6.60 11.17 -13.41
N SER A 324 5.34 11.21 -13.80
CA SER A 324 4.72 10.33 -14.78
C SER A 324 4.02 11.16 -15.85
N PHE A 325 3.98 10.62 -17.06
CA PHE A 325 3.24 11.17 -18.19
C PHE A 325 2.51 10.04 -18.93
N GLY A 326 1.40 10.38 -19.57
CA GLY A 326 0.64 9.51 -20.46
C GLY A 326 0.29 10.26 -21.74
N TYR A 327 0.89 9.84 -22.86
CA TYR A 327 0.69 10.48 -24.16
C TYR A 327 -0.02 9.56 -25.13
N GLY A 328 -1.03 10.06 -25.84
CA GLY A 328 -1.70 9.26 -26.87
C GLY A 328 -3.04 9.85 -27.26
N PHE A 329 -4.04 8.97 -27.40
CA PHE A 329 -5.40 9.38 -27.74
C PHE A 329 -6.44 8.77 -26.82
N ARG A 330 -7.55 9.48 -26.68
CA ARG A 330 -8.77 9.03 -26.02
C ARG A 330 -9.97 9.31 -26.93
N SER A 331 -10.80 8.30 -27.17
CA SER A 331 -12.13 8.48 -27.77
C SER A 331 -13.15 8.34 -26.67
N GLN A 332 -13.85 9.42 -26.32
CA GLN A 332 -14.71 9.46 -25.12
C GLN A 332 -16.17 9.85 -25.40
N ASN A 333 -17.00 9.56 -24.39
CA ASN A 333 -18.44 9.78 -24.34
C ASN A 333 -19.24 9.08 -25.46
N MET A 334 -18.94 7.80 -25.69
CA MET A 334 -19.65 6.98 -26.65
C MET A 334 -21.09 6.65 -26.19
N TYR A 335 -21.32 6.36 -24.90
CA TYR A 335 -22.67 6.04 -24.39
C TYR A 335 -23.67 7.19 -24.50
N GLY A 336 -23.23 8.45 -24.37
CA GLY A 336 -24.09 9.63 -24.51
C GLY A 336 -24.48 9.94 -25.96
N ASN A 337 -23.97 9.17 -26.91
CA ASN A 337 -24.05 9.43 -28.35
C ASN A 337 -24.46 8.17 -29.15
N GLN A 338 -25.37 7.36 -28.61
CA GLN A 338 -25.81 6.10 -29.20
C GLN A 338 -26.30 6.21 -30.65
N ASN A 339 -26.87 7.37 -31.02
CA ASN A 339 -27.38 7.64 -32.36
C ASN A 339 -26.26 7.80 -33.42
N LEU A 340 -25.00 7.93 -33.00
CA LEU A 340 -23.84 8.10 -33.87
C LEU A 340 -23.13 6.77 -34.21
N VAL A 341 -23.62 5.66 -33.64
CA VAL A 341 -23.03 4.32 -33.77
C VAL A 341 -23.47 3.65 -35.06
N SER A 342 -22.52 3.03 -35.77
CA SER A 342 -22.74 2.19 -36.94
C SER A 342 -21.84 0.95 -36.91
N ASN A 343 -22.24 -0.11 -37.61
CA ASN A 343 -21.49 -1.39 -37.69
C ASN A 343 -21.12 -1.96 -36.31
N ALA A 344 -22.02 -1.85 -35.34
CA ALA A 344 -21.75 -2.30 -33.97
C ALA A 344 -21.48 -3.81 -33.91
N VAL A 345 -20.45 -4.17 -33.14
CA VAL A 345 -20.08 -5.55 -32.79
C VAL A 345 -20.41 -5.73 -31.32
N LEU A 346 -21.36 -6.62 -31.03
CA LEU A 346 -21.79 -6.91 -29.67
C LEU A 346 -21.07 -8.14 -29.13
N GLY A 347 -20.59 -8.05 -27.89
CA GLY A 347 -20.09 -9.17 -27.13
C GLY A 347 -21.23 -10.11 -26.66
N PRO A 348 -20.89 -11.26 -26.06
CA PRO A 348 -21.87 -12.27 -25.65
C PRO A 348 -22.96 -11.77 -24.69
N TYR A 349 -22.71 -10.69 -23.94
CA TYR A 349 -23.64 -10.12 -22.97
C TYR A 349 -24.29 -8.81 -23.43
N GLY A 350 -24.18 -8.47 -24.73
CA GLY A 350 -24.81 -7.28 -25.32
C GLY A 350 -23.99 -5.99 -25.22
N THR A 351 -22.80 -6.03 -24.61
CA THR A 351 -21.90 -4.88 -24.57
C THR A 351 -21.22 -4.66 -25.91
N MET A 352 -21.15 -3.42 -26.38
CA MET A 352 -20.50 -3.08 -27.65
C MET A 352 -18.98 -3.20 -27.52
N THR A 353 -18.42 -4.22 -28.17
CA THR A 353 -16.98 -4.50 -28.17
C THR A 353 -16.29 -3.97 -29.43
N GLY A 354 -17.02 -3.45 -30.40
CA GLY A 354 -16.47 -2.80 -31.57
C GLY A 354 -17.52 -2.09 -32.38
N GLY A 355 -17.10 -1.31 -33.36
CA GLY A 355 -17.98 -0.55 -34.24
C GLY A 355 -17.36 0.75 -34.70
N THR A 356 -18.16 1.59 -35.35
CA THR A 356 -17.75 2.92 -35.81
C THR A 356 -18.67 3.97 -35.23
N ILE A 357 -18.08 5.02 -34.64
CA ILE A 357 -18.79 6.19 -34.13
C ILE A 357 -18.39 7.38 -34.97
N THR A 358 -19.37 8.10 -35.50
CA THR A 358 -19.13 9.26 -36.37
C THR A 358 -19.93 10.45 -35.88
N SER A 359 -19.23 11.49 -35.41
CA SER A 359 -19.80 12.77 -35.03
C SER A 359 -19.63 13.79 -36.14
N PRO A 360 -20.68 14.55 -36.51
CA PRO A 360 -20.59 15.64 -37.49
C PRO A 360 -19.89 16.91 -36.96
N GLY A 361 -19.41 16.91 -35.71
CA GLY A 361 -18.99 18.11 -34.99
C GLY A 361 -20.18 18.77 -34.29
N ALA A 362 -19.98 19.30 -33.07
CA ALA A 362 -20.99 19.86 -32.15
C ALA A 362 -21.76 18.89 -31.22
N ASN A 363 -21.45 17.59 -31.23
CA ASN A 363 -21.92 16.65 -30.20
C ASN A 363 -20.84 16.43 -29.13
N ASN A 364 -21.24 15.93 -27.96
CA ASN A 364 -20.32 15.63 -26.86
C ASN A 364 -19.46 14.37 -27.12
N PHE A 365 -19.17 13.96 -28.36
CA PHE A 365 -18.23 12.87 -28.65
C PHE A 365 -16.94 13.48 -29.19
N SER A 366 -15.79 13.06 -28.66
CA SER A 366 -14.49 13.52 -29.16
C SER A 366 -13.44 12.43 -29.22
N ASN A 367 -12.53 12.58 -30.18
CA ASN A 367 -11.25 11.92 -30.24
C ASN A 367 -10.17 12.94 -29.90
N GLU A 368 -9.64 12.82 -28.70
CA GLU A 368 -8.70 13.78 -28.15
C GLU A 368 -7.29 13.24 -28.22
N THR A 369 -6.36 14.12 -28.57
CA THR A 369 -4.97 13.92 -28.17
C THR A 369 -4.87 14.18 -26.66
N THR A 370 -4.31 13.25 -25.91
CA THR A 370 -4.11 13.38 -24.46
C THR A 370 -2.63 13.52 -24.13
N ALA A 371 -2.33 14.40 -23.18
CA ALA A 371 -1.01 14.55 -22.60
C ALA A 371 -1.10 14.71 -21.08
N ASP A 372 -1.52 13.64 -20.43
CA ASP A 372 -1.76 13.63 -19.00
C ASP A 372 -0.42 13.57 -18.27
N ASN A 373 -0.28 14.34 -17.19
CA ASN A 373 0.90 14.28 -16.32
C ASN A 373 0.45 14.02 -14.89
N TYR A 374 1.20 13.19 -14.20
CA TYR A 374 0.97 12.89 -12.80
C TYR A 374 2.28 13.06 -12.04
N THR A 375 2.23 13.73 -10.89
CA THR A 375 3.40 13.89 -10.02
C THR A 375 3.00 13.55 -8.60
N THR A 376 3.78 12.68 -7.97
CA THR A 376 3.64 12.36 -6.54
C THR A 376 4.89 12.83 -5.82
N ASN A 377 4.73 13.53 -4.72
CA ASN A 377 5.83 13.90 -3.82
C ASN A 377 5.42 13.58 -2.39
N THR A 378 5.92 12.47 -1.88
CA THR A 378 5.56 11.93 -0.58
C THR A 378 6.76 11.89 0.35
N SER A 379 6.49 11.96 1.65
CA SER A 379 7.48 11.65 2.66
C SER A 379 6.86 10.95 3.85
N VAL A 380 7.60 10.03 4.45
CA VAL A 380 7.26 9.30 5.67
C VAL A 380 8.37 9.52 6.68
N PHE A 381 7.99 9.81 7.91
CA PHE A 381 8.87 9.83 9.07
C PHE A 381 8.26 8.93 10.14
N SER A 382 9.07 8.08 10.75
CA SER A 382 8.72 7.35 11.96
C SER A 382 9.92 7.33 12.89
N GLY A 383 9.72 7.76 14.13
CA GLY A 383 10.78 7.73 15.12
C GLY A 383 10.26 7.74 16.54
N GLY A 384 11.13 7.41 17.48
CA GLY A 384 10.75 7.34 18.88
C GLY A 384 11.91 7.14 19.83
N LEU A 385 11.58 7.26 21.11
CA LEU A 385 12.44 6.96 22.24
C LEU A 385 11.88 5.72 22.92
N ASN A 386 12.73 4.73 23.12
CA ASN A 386 12.36 3.49 23.78
C ASN A 386 13.23 3.23 25.02
N MET A 387 12.65 2.52 25.98
CA MET A 387 13.33 2.09 27.20
C MET A 387 12.95 0.64 27.45
N LYS A 388 13.96 -0.18 27.78
CA LYS A 388 13.78 -1.54 28.27
C LYS A 388 14.39 -1.65 29.67
N TRP A 389 13.64 -2.20 30.61
CA TRP A 389 14.10 -2.47 31.96
C TRP A 389 13.79 -3.91 32.34
N ASN A 390 14.83 -4.68 32.65
CA ASN A 390 14.76 -6.09 33.02
C ASN A 390 15.38 -6.26 34.40
N HIS A 391 14.59 -6.59 35.42
CA HIS A 391 15.06 -6.79 36.79
C HIS A 391 14.37 -7.97 37.47
N GLY A 392 15.13 -9.03 37.74
CA GLY A 392 14.57 -10.29 38.23
C GLY A 392 13.47 -10.80 37.28
N PRO A 393 12.25 -11.08 37.76
CA PRO A 393 11.14 -11.54 36.92
C PRO A 393 10.42 -10.40 36.15
N TRP A 394 10.81 -9.14 36.34
CA TRP A 394 10.13 -8.00 35.72
C TRP A 394 10.81 -7.59 34.41
N HIS A 395 9.99 -7.43 33.37
CA HIS A 395 10.38 -6.91 32.07
C HIS A 395 9.44 -5.75 31.70
N VAL A 396 9.99 -4.57 31.46
CA VAL A 396 9.22 -3.37 31.10
C VAL A 396 9.77 -2.79 29.82
N ASP A 397 8.94 -2.73 28.79
CA ASP A 397 9.20 -2.04 27.54
C ASP A 397 8.34 -0.77 27.47
N THR A 398 8.91 0.36 27.10
CA THR A 398 8.20 1.63 26.94
C THR A 398 8.64 2.33 25.67
N ASP A 399 7.69 2.88 24.91
CA ASP A 399 7.93 3.60 23.67
C ASP A 399 7.14 4.92 23.64
N LEU A 400 7.84 6.00 23.28
CA LEU A 400 7.28 7.30 22.92
C LEU A 400 7.56 7.55 21.44
N SER A 401 6.53 7.70 20.63
CA SER A 401 6.69 7.77 19.17
C SER A 401 5.96 8.92 18.50
N LEU A 402 6.57 9.37 17.41
CA LEU A 402 6.03 10.32 16.45
C LEU A 402 6.18 9.72 15.06
N SER A 403 5.06 9.55 14.37
CA SER A 403 5.07 9.20 12.95
C SER A 403 4.31 10.26 12.16
N ARG A 404 4.78 10.58 10.95
CA ARG A 404 4.14 11.52 10.03
C ARG A 404 4.29 11.05 8.59
N ALA A 405 3.23 11.18 7.79
CA ALA A 405 3.31 11.13 6.35
C ALA A 405 2.77 12.43 5.73
N THR A 406 3.33 12.78 4.58
CA THR A 406 2.83 13.85 3.72
C THR A 406 2.74 13.34 2.30
N SER A 407 1.68 13.66 1.58
CA SER A 407 1.57 13.43 0.14
C SER A 407 1.14 14.71 -0.54
N ASN A 408 1.75 15.00 -1.69
CA ASN A 408 1.26 16.00 -2.63
C ASN A 408 1.23 15.32 -4.01
N GLU A 409 0.04 15.00 -4.45
CA GLU A 409 -0.24 14.38 -5.74
C GLU A 409 -0.88 15.41 -6.64
N ILE A 410 -0.34 15.58 -7.85
CA ILE A 410 -0.84 16.54 -8.82
C ILE A 410 -1.19 15.75 -10.07
N ASN A 411 -2.48 15.69 -10.39
CA ASN A 411 -2.97 15.19 -11.66
C ASN A 411 -3.17 16.36 -12.62
N VAL A 412 -2.69 16.23 -13.85
CA VAL A 412 -2.83 17.21 -14.92
C VAL A 412 -3.45 16.52 -16.12
N ASP A 413 -4.64 16.96 -16.53
CA ASP A 413 -5.25 16.56 -17.79
C ASP A 413 -4.92 17.61 -18.87
N THR A 414 -4.48 17.15 -20.03
CA THR A 414 -4.24 18.01 -21.20
C THR A 414 -4.89 17.37 -22.40
N THR A 415 -5.88 18.04 -22.99
CA THR A 415 -6.56 17.53 -24.18
C THR A 415 -6.51 18.53 -25.32
N ALA A 416 -6.34 17.99 -26.54
CA ALA A 416 -6.46 18.76 -27.77
C ALA A 416 -7.38 18.06 -28.75
N ASP A 417 -8.16 18.87 -29.45
CA ASP A 417 -9.22 18.44 -30.35
C ASP A 417 -9.07 19.07 -31.73
N PRO A 418 -9.64 18.45 -32.78
CA PRO A 418 -9.65 19.01 -34.12
C PRO A 418 -10.70 20.12 -34.30
N TYR A 419 -10.29 21.29 -34.81
CA TYR A 419 -11.16 22.45 -35.08
C TYR A 419 -11.10 22.93 -36.53
N ASN A 420 -12.24 23.33 -37.06
CA ASN A 420 -12.34 24.20 -38.23
C ASN A 420 -12.07 25.65 -37.81
N ASN A 421 -11.39 26.43 -38.68
CA ASN A 421 -11.11 27.85 -38.44
C ASN A 421 -10.39 28.13 -37.10
N LEU A 422 -9.48 27.24 -36.69
CA LEU A 422 -8.68 27.40 -35.46
C LEU A 422 -7.94 28.75 -35.46
N GLY A 423 -7.86 29.40 -34.30
CA GLY A 423 -7.25 30.73 -34.16
C GLY A 423 -8.16 31.90 -34.59
N THR A 424 -9.41 31.62 -34.98
CA THR A 424 -10.44 32.65 -35.23
C THR A 424 -11.51 32.64 -34.11
N PRO A 425 -12.29 33.72 -33.94
CA PRO A 425 -13.39 33.75 -32.97
C PRO A 425 -14.51 32.71 -33.22
N ASN A 426 -14.56 32.10 -34.42
CA ASN A 426 -15.60 31.16 -34.85
C ASN A 426 -15.05 29.74 -35.01
N ALA A 427 -14.03 29.36 -34.22
CA ALA A 427 -13.53 27.99 -34.24
C ALA A 427 -14.63 27.00 -33.82
N THR A 428 -14.80 25.92 -34.59
CA THR A 428 -15.80 24.89 -34.30
C THR A 428 -15.18 23.50 -34.37
N LEU A 429 -15.60 22.61 -33.47
CA LEU A 429 -15.14 21.21 -33.48
C LEU A 429 -15.41 20.57 -34.85
N MET A 430 -14.41 19.88 -35.41
CA MET A 430 -14.54 19.16 -36.66
C MET A 430 -15.43 17.92 -36.53
N ALA A 431 -15.86 17.40 -37.68
CA ALA A 431 -16.41 16.05 -37.75
C ALA A 431 -15.31 15.02 -37.42
N GLN A 432 -15.65 14.04 -36.59
CA GLN A 432 -14.71 13.04 -36.07
C GLN A 432 -15.29 11.64 -36.25
N SER A 433 -14.44 10.66 -36.51
CA SER A 433 -14.87 9.27 -36.64
C SER A 433 -13.80 8.30 -36.14
N THR A 434 -14.22 7.34 -35.33
CA THR A 434 -13.39 6.26 -34.79
C THR A 434 -14.02 4.92 -35.06
N THR A 435 -13.22 4.01 -35.64
CA THR A 435 -13.54 2.60 -35.74
C THR A 435 -12.64 1.84 -34.75
N TYR A 436 -13.23 0.99 -33.93
CA TYR A 436 -12.48 0.21 -32.95
C TYR A 436 -12.99 -1.22 -32.81
N GLN A 437 -12.13 -2.08 -32.25
CA GLN A 437 -12.48 -3.44 -31.84
C GLN A 437 -11.65 -3.82 -30.60
N LEU A 438 -12.33 -4.10 -29.49
CA LEU A 438 -11.79 -4.74 -28.30
C LEU A 438 -11.56 -6.23 -28.58
N LYS A 439 -10.52 -6.80 -27.96
CA LYS A 439 -10.13 -8.21 -28.15
C LYS A 439 -9.93 -8.92 -26.81
N GLY A 440 -10.80 -8.62 -25.83
CA GLY A 440 -10.72 -9.18 -24.49
C GLY A 440 -9.38 -8.92 -23.83
N ARG A 441 -8.52 -9.95 -23.80
CA ARG A 441 -7.20 -9.91 -23.12
C ARG A 441 -6.02 -9.65 -24.07
N GLU A 442 -6.31 -9.30 -25.32
CA GLU A 442 -5.33 -8.93 -26.35
C GLU A 442 -5.54 -7.48 -26.80
N VAL A 443 -4.47 -6.86 -27.30
CA VAL A 443 -4.50 -5.46 -27.76
C VAL A 443 -5.54 -5.33 -28.88
N GLY A 444 -6.48 -4.40 -28.70
CA GLY A 444 -7.52 -4.11 -29.68
C GLY A 444 -7.00 -3.40 -30.92
N THR A 445 -7.91 -2.93 -31.77
CA THR A 445 -7.60 -2.08 -32.92
C THR A 445 -8.36 -0.77 -32.83
N VAL A 446 -7.72 0.32 -33.25
CA VAL A 446 -8.32 1.67 -33.34
C VAL A 446 -7.85 2.29 -34.64
N SER A 447 -8.76 2.88 -35.39
CA SER A 447 -8.46 3.67 -36.56
C SER A 447 -9.36 4.90 -36.65
N PHE A 448 -8.80 5.97 -37.21
CA PHE A 448 -9.54 7.19 -37.51
C PHE A 448 -9.71 7.31 -39.02
N ALA A 449 -10.85 7.86 -39.47
CA ALA A 449 -11.11 8.03 -40.90
C ALA A 449 -10.07 8.95 -41.57
N ASN A 450 -9.63 9.99 -40.86
CA ASN A 450 -8.63 10.97 -41.31
C ASN A 450 -7.51 11.11 -40.26
N PRO A 451 -6.59 10.14 -40.14
CA PRO A 451 -5.61 10.12 -39.05
C PRO A 451 -4.61 11.29 -39.12
N GLY A 452 -4.39 11.89 -40.30
CA GLY A 452 -3.47 13.02 -40.47
C GLY A 452 -3.87 14.29 -39.71
N ILE A 453 -5.16 14.48 -39.44
CA ILE A 453 -5.69 15.62 -38.66
C ILE A 453 -5.02 15.68 -37.29
N TYR A 454 -4.90 14.52 -36.63
CA TYR A 454 -4.37 14.41 -35.28
C TYR A 454 -2.84 14.57 -35.17
N THR A 455 -2.19 14.91 -36.28
CA THR A 455 -0.76 15.24 -36.35
C THR A 455 -0.51 16.64 -36.95
N ASN A 456 -1.59 17.37 -37.30
CA ASN A 456 -1.51 18.68 -37.93
C ASN A 456 -1.82 19.81 -36.92
N LEU A 457 -0.82 20.66 -36.66
CA LEU A 457 -0.95 21.78 -35.70
C LEU A 457 -1.92 22.89 -36.15
N ASN A 458 -2.25 22.97 -37.43
CA ASN A 458 -3.24 23.94 -37.92
C ASN A 458 -4.68 23.47 -37.65
N ASP A 459 -4.86 22.18 -37.44
CA ASP A 459 -6.15 21.52 -37.23
C ASP A 459 -6.41 21.26 -35.75
N MET A 460 -5.36 21.05 -34.95
CA MET A 460 -5.43 20.67 -33.54
C MET A 460 -5.29 21.89 -32.61
N GLY A 461 -6.25 22.08 -31.71
CA GLY A 461 -6.23 23.12 -30.68
C GLY A 461 -6.37 22.53 -29.28
N LEU A 462 -5.67 23.11 -28.30
CA LEU A 462 -5.84 22.74 -26.88
C LEU A 462 -7.25 23.15 -26.43
N SER A 463 -8.07 22.16 -26.09
CA SER A 463 -9.47 22.36 -25.68
C SER A 463 -9.61 22.44 -24.16
N ARG A 464 -8.81 21.68 -23.42
CA ARG A 464 -8.80 21.68 -21.95
C ARG A 464 -7.41 21.50 -21.37
N TYR A 465 -7.17 22.21 -20.27
CA TYR A 465 -6.05 21.95 -19.38
C TYR A 465 -6.47 22.12 -17.92
N GLY A 466 -6.36 21.08 -17.12
CA GLY A 466 -6.67 21.12 -15.70
C GLY A 466 -5.51 20.65 -14.83
N VAL A 467 -5.46 21.18 -13.62
CA VAL A 467 -4.47 20.83 -12.60
C VAL A 467 -5.24 20.56 -11.31
N TYR A 468 -5.11 19.36 -10.77
CA TYR A 468 -5.84 18.90 -9.58
C TYR A 468 -4.86 18.40 -8.52
N PRO A 469 -4.38 19.29 -7.63
CA PRO A 469 -3.65 18.87 -6.46
C PRO A 469 -4.53 18.13 -5.43
N TYR A 470 -3.96 17.10 -4.85
CA TYR A 470 -4.46 16.34 -3.70
C TYR A 470 -3.35 16.32 -2.66
N ILE A 471 -3.62 16.93 -1.51
CA ILE A 471 -2.61 17.13 -0.47
C ILE A 471 -3.09 16.43 0.79
N TYR A 472 -2.26 15.52 1.31
CA TYR A 472 -2.54 14.76 2.52
C TYR A 472 -1.49 15.00 3.59
N HIS A 473 -1.94 15.13 4.83
CA HIS A 473 -1.08 15.17 6.01
C HIS A 473 -1.61 14.21 7.06
N ASP A 474 -0.82 13.18 7.35
CA ASP A 474 -1.13 12.16 8.33
C ASP A 474 -0.09 12.23 9.47
N LYS A 475 -0.53 12.27 10.72
CA LYS A 475 0.35 12.40 11.88
C LYS A 475 -0.18 11.63 13.08
N MET A 476 0.70 10.86 13.70
CA MET A 476 0.43 10.08 14.90
C MET A 476 1.41 10.43 16.00
N LYS A 477 0.91 10.51 17.23
CA LYS A 477 1.72 10.59 18.45
C LYS A 477 1.25 9.52 19.40
N ALA A 478 2.16 8.61 19.75
CA ALA A 478 1.81 7.46 20.56
C ALA A 478 2.70 7.31 21.79
N PHE A 479 2.12 6.71 22.82
CA PHE A 479 2.80 6.18 24.00
C PHE A 479 2.36 4.73 24.17
N ARG A 480 3.33 3.84 24.37
CA ARG A 480 3.12 2.43 24.65
C ARG A 480 3.96 2.02 25.86
N THR A 481 3.39 1.21 26.73
CA THR A 481 4.15 0.52 27.77
C THR A 481 3.61 -0.88 27.95
N ASP A 482 4.51 -1.85 28.05
CA ASP A 482 4.24 -3.26 28.22
C ASP A 482 5.03 -3.73 29.44
N VAL A 483 4.37 -4.46 30.33
CA VAL A 483 4.95 -5.02 31.54
C VAL A 483 4.70 -6.52 31.50
N LYS A 484 5.79 -7.29 31.48
CA LYS A 484 5.80 -8.74 31.59
C LYS A 484 6.39 -9.15 32.93
N TYR A 485 5.78 -10.15 33.55
CA TYR A 485 6.22 -10.74 34.80
C TYR A 485 6.36 -12.25 34.63
N ASP A 486 7.59 -12.75 34.76
CA ASP A 486 7.90 -14.17 34.63
C ASP A 486 7.42 -14.98 35.84
N LEU A 487 6.91 -16.18 35.56
CA LEU A 487 6.35 -17.12 36.52
C LEU A 487 7.13 -18.45 36.50
N PRO A 488 8.43 -18.46 36.88
CA PRO A 488 9.32 -19.60 36.67
C PRO A 488 8.90 -20.91 37.37
N ASN A 489 7.99 -20.85 38.35
CA ASN A 489 7.53 -22.01 39.13
C ASN A 489 6.04 -22.33 38.91
N ASN A 490 5.43 -21.83 37.84
CA ASN A 490 4.03 -22.11 37.52
C ASN A 490 3.92 -23.24 36.48
N ALA A 491 2.97 -24.16 36.66
CA ALA A 491 2.82 -25.35 35.82
C ALA A 491 2.10 -25.09 34.48
N TRP A 492 1.51 -23.90 34.31
CA TRP A 492 0.67 -23.56 33.15
C TRP A 492 1.15 -22.32 32.41
N PHE A 493 1.62 -21.31 33.15
CA PHE A 493 1.96 -20.01 32.58
C PHE A 493 3.44 -19.71 32.80
N SER A 494 4.16 -19.39 31.73
CA SER A 494 5.55 -18.90 31.82
C SER A 494 5.59 -17.44 32.26
N ALA A 495 4.57 -16.64 31.91
CA ALA A 495 4.50 -15.23 32.28
C ALA A 495 3.07 -14.67 32.26
N VAL A 496 2.91 -13.50 32.87
CA VAL A 496 1.74 -12.63 32.67
C VAL A 496 2.18 -11.28 32.14
N GLU A 497 1.40 -10.73 31.22
CA GLU A 497 1.66 -9.45 30.57
C GLU A 497 0.47 -8.51 30.70
N ALA A 498 0.76 -7.22 30.86
CA ALA A 498 -0.23 -6.16 30.77
C ALA A 498 0.39 -4.94 30.09
N GLY A 499 -0.40 -4.20 29.34
CA GLY A 499 0.12 -3.01 28.69
C GLY A 499 -0.94 -2.01 28.27
N VAL A 500 -0.48 -0.79 28.02
CA VAL A 500 -1.30 0.37 27.67
C VAL A 500 -0.77 0.95 26.36
N TYR A 501 -1.70 1.26 25.44
CA TYR A 501 -1.40 1.96 24.19
C TYR A 501 -2.29 3.20 24.05
N LEU A 502 -1.67 4.36 23.89
CA LEU A 502 -2.35 5.64 23.69
C LEU A 502 -1.88 6.21 22.36
N ASN A 503 -2.79 6.49 21.44
CA ASN A 503 -2.47 7.14 20.16
C ASN A 503 -3.40 8.33 19.91
N ASN A 504 -2.84 9.43 19.41
CA ASN A 504 -3.56 10.54 18.82
C ASN A 504 -3.15 10.65 17.36
N HIS A 505 -4.12 10.49 16.47
CA HIS A 505 -3.92 10.46 15.03
C HIS A 505 -4.74 11.58 14.38
N THR A 506 -4.09 12.43 13.60
CA THR A 506 -4.74 13.51 12.85
C THR A 506 -4.42 13.33 11.37
N TYR A 507 -5.46 13.36 10.55
CA TYR A 507 -5.41 13.32 9.09
C TYR A 507 -6.04 14.60 8.52
N ASN A 508 -5.39 15.21 7.54
CA ASN A 508 -5.93 16.34 6.80
C ASN A 508 -5.86 16.03 5.30
N ALA A 509 -6.92 16.36 4.59
CA ALA A 509 -7.00 16.28 3.14
C ALA A 509 -7.39 17.65 2.58
N ASP A 510 -6.64 18.11 1.58
CA ASP A 510 -6.91 19.33 0.85
C ASP A 510 -6.98 19.06 -0.65
N ARG A 511 -7.93 19.72 -1.30
CA ARG A 511 -8.19 19.63 -2.74
C ARG A 511 -8.13 21.00 -3.36
N GLU A 512 -7.40 21.13 -4.44
CA GLU A 512 -7.30 22.36 -5.22
C GLU A 512 -7.56 22.09 -6.69
N VAL A 513 -7.81 23.14 -7.45
CA VAL A 513 -8.15 23.02 -8.86
C VAL A 513 -7.80 24.28 -9.65
N PHE A 514 -7.27 24.06 -10.84
CA PHE A 514 -7.27 25.01 -11.94
C PHE A 514 -7.85 24.32 -13.16
N VAL A 515 -8.69 24.99 -13.93
CA VAL A 515 -9.20 24.46 -15.21
C VAL A 515 -9.24 25.61 -16.21
N TYR A 516 -8.59 25.39 -17.36
CA TYR A 516 -8.79 26.16 -18.58
C TYR A 516 -9.64 25.34 -19.55
N GLY A 517 -10.59 26.02 -20.21
CA GLY A 517 -11.34 25.46 -21.33
C GLY A 517 -12.27 24.30 -20.95
N ASN A 518 -12.82 23.66 -21.98
CA ASN A 518 -13.72 22.52 -21.89
C ASN A 518 -13.70 21.77 -23.24
N GLU A 519 -13.65 20.44 -23.19
CA GLU A 519 -13.53 19.53 -24.35
C GLU A 519 -14.71 19.65 -25.33
N TRP A 520 -15.85 20.14 -24.84
CA TRP A 520 -17.12 20.18 -25.58
C TRP A 520 -17.48 21.58 -26.08
N GLN A 521 -17.02 22.61 -25.38
CA GLN A 521 -17.45 24.00 -25.59
C GLN A 521 -16.34 24.97 -25.20
N GLY A 522 -16.19 26.07 -25.94
CA GLY A 522 -15.29 27.16 -25.59
C GLY A 522 -14.10 27.35 -26.54
N PRO A 523 -13.28 28.39 -26.30
CA PRO A 523 -12.19 28.76 -27.21
C PRO A 523 -11.00 27.80 -27.06
N ALA A 524 -10.70 27.07 -28.13
CA ALA A 524 -9.47 26.29 -28.20
C ALA A 524 -8.26 27.18 -28.47
N LEU A 525 -7.13 26.85 -27.83
CA LEU A 525 -5.87 27.56 -28.04
C LEU A 525 -5.08 26.93 -29.19
N THR A 526 -4.52 27.77 -30.05
CA THR A 526 -3.57 27.33 -31.08
C THR A 526 -2.32 26.74 -30.42
N ILE A 527 -1.78 25.66 -30.96
CA ILE A 527 -0.63 24.94 -30.40
C ILE A 527 0.66 25.43 -31.09
N PRO A 528 1.61 26.06 -30.35
CA PRO A 528 2.90 26.43 -30.92
C PRO A 528 3.71 25.20 -31.33
N SER A 529 4.46 25.28 -32.43
CA SER A 529 5.30 24.17 -32.90
C SER A 529 6.41 23.76 -31.92
N SER A 530 6.81 24.64 -31.00
CA SER A 530 7.76 24.34 -29.93
C SER A 530 7.15 23.51 -28.79
N ALA A 531 5.83 23.46 -28.68
CA ALA A 531 5.10 22.80 -27.60
C ALA A 531 4.45 21.47 -28.04
N ALA A 532 4.77 20.99 -29.24
CA ALA A 532 4.20 19.76 -29.77
C ALA A 532 5.18 19.01 -30.67
N SER A 533 5.06 17.69 -30.70
CA SER A 533 5.82 16.86 -31.63
C SER A 533 5.09 15.57 -31.98
N VAL A 534 5.20 15.15 -33.24
CA VAL A 534 4.52 13.93 -33.71
C VAL A 534 5.20 12.67 -33.16
N ARG A 535 4.40 11.70 -32.72
CA ARG A 535 4.83 10.38 -32.23
C ARG A 535 4.02 9.27 -32.87
N CYS A 536 4.68 8.15 -33.11
CA CYS A 536 4.07 6.95 -33.66
C CYS A 536 4.45 5.74 -32.81
N TRP A 537 3.51 4.80 -32.73
CA TRP A 537 3.64 3.59 -31.94
C TRP A 537 4.65 2.60 -32.54
N LYS A 538 5.22 1.76 -31.66
CA LYS A 538 6.15 0.70 -32.05
C LYS A 538 5.67 -0.65 -31.51
N GLY A 539 6.42 -1.71 -31.79
CA GLY A 539 6.20 -3.04 -31.22
C GLY A 539 4.76 -3.53 -31.39
N LYS A 540 4.14 -3.92 -30.26
CA LYS A 540 2.79 -4.49 -30.20
C LYS A 540 1.68 -3.47 -30.53
N PHE A 541 1.99 -2.18 -30.50
CA PHE A 541 1.06 -1.09 -30.76
C PHE A 541 1.26 -0.43 -32.13
N SER A 542 2.19 -0.94 -32.96
CA SER A 542 2.54 -0.37 -34.27
C SER A 542 1.38 -0.16 -35.26
N GLY A 543 0.23 -0.81 -35.04
CA GLY A 543 -0.99 -0.62 -35.83
C GLY A 543 -1.86 0.59 -35.42
N MET A 544 -1.49 1.33 -34.37
CA MET A 544 -2.25 2.46 -33.84
C MET A 544 -1.88 3.78 -34.57
N PRO A 545 -2.80 4.76 -34.67
CA PRO A 545 -2.54 6.04 -35.32
C PRO A 545 -1.48 6.87 -34.58
N CYS A 546 -0.67 7.63 -35.32
CA CYS A 546 0.27 8.60 -34.75
C CYS A 546 -0.46 9.79 -34.10
N PHE A 547 0.14 10.39 -33.08
CA PHE A 547 -0.42 11.47 -32.27
C PHE A 547 0.54 12.64 -32.06
N LEU A 548 0.02 13.76 -31.56
CA LEU A 548 0.84 14.87 -31.05
C LEU A 548 1.18 14.64 -29.57
N GLN A 549 2.45 14.53 -29.24
CA GLN A 549 2.90 14.72 -27.86
C GLN A 549 2.86 16.22 -27.56
N LEU A 550 2.11 16.63 -26.54
CA LEU A 550 1.88 18.04 -26.18
C LEU A 550 2.60 18.44 -24.89
N ASP A 551 3.03 19.69 -24.81
CA ASP A 551 3.48 20.36 -23.60
C ASP A 551 2.42 21.41 -23.19
N GLY A 552 1.47 20.98 -22.35
CA GLY A 552 0.37 21.82 -21.87
C GLY A 552 0.86 23.15 -21.25
N PRO A 553 1.78 23.13 -20.26
CA PRO A 553 2.37 24.34 -19.69
C PRO A 553 2.95 25.31 -20.74
N ALA A 554 3.68 24.81 -21.74
CA ALA A 554 4.23 25.65 -22.80
C ALA A 554 3.13 26.25 -23.69
N ILE A 555 2.04 25.53 -23.95
CA ILE A 555 0.87 26.05 -24.69
C ILE A 555 0.24 27.20 -23.90
N LEU A 556 -0.09 27.01 -22.62
CA LEU A 556 -0.69 28.07 -21.78
C LEU A 556 0.20 29.32 -21.71
N ALA A 557 1.51 29.13 -21.51
CA ALA A 557 2.47 30.22 -21.43
C ALA A 557 2.52 31.05 -22.73
N ALA A 558 2.41 30.41 -23.89
CA ALA A 558 2.36 31.10 -25.18
C ALA A 558 1.12 32.00 -25.35
N HIS A 559 0.06 31.74 -24.58
CA HIS A 559 -1.17 32.53 -24.52
C HIS A 559 -1.26 33.42 -23.28
N GLY A 560 -0.18 33.55 -22.50
CA GLY A 560 -0.14 34.39 -21.29
C GLY A 560 -0.98 33.86 -20.13
N ILE A 561 -1.30 32.56 -20.11
CA ILE A 561 -2.10 31.92 -19.06
C ILE A 561 -1.15 31.23 -18.09
N VAL A 562 -1.36 31.48 -16.79
CA VAL A 562 -0.62 30.81 -15.71
C VAL A 562 -1.62 29.98 -14.92
N ALA A 563 -1.39 28.66 -14.87
CA ALA A 563 -2.18 27.76 -14.05
C ALA A 563 -1.88 28.03 -12.56
N ASN A 564 -2.90 28.41 -11.80
CA ASN A 564 -2.81 28.65 -10.37
C ASN A 564 -3.93 27.87 -9.67
N PRO A 565 -3.69 26.59 -9.32
CA PRO A 565 -4.70 25.79 -8.65
C PRO A 565 -4.97 26.35 -7.26
N VAL A 566 -6.25 26.51 -6.94
CA VAL A 566 -6.72 26.96 -5.64
C VAL A 566 -8.01 26.24 -5.28
N LYS A 567 -8.43 26.34 -4.02
CA LYS A 567 -9.82 26.01 -3.67
C LYS A 567 -10.77 27.00 -4.34
N ASN A 568 -11.77 26.49 -5.05
CA ASN A 568 -12.72 27.28 -5.84
C ASN A 568 -14.15 26.96 -5.40
N ILE A 569 -14.89 27.96 -4.93
CA ILE A 569 -16.25 27.78 -4.39
C ILE A 569 -17.37 27.97 -5.43
N THR A 570 -17.07 28.58 -6.58
CA THR A 570 -18.07 28.95 -7.60
C THR A 570 -18.27 27.83 -8.61
N ASP A 571 -17.20 27.44 -9.31
CA ASP A 571 -17.28 26.56 -10.48
C ASP A 571 -16.80 25.13 -10.17
N GLN A 572 -16.04 24.96 -9.08
CA GLN A 572 -15.48 23.68 -8.66
C GLN A 572 -15.58 23.49 -7.14
N SER A 573 -16.77 23.75 -6.57
CA SER A 573 -17.03 23.68 -5.13
C SER A 573 -16.70 22.34 -4.49
N TRP A 574 -16.60 21.25 -5.27
CA TRP A 574 -16.09 19.97 -4.80
C TRP A 574 -14.70 20.09 -4.16
N SER A 575 -13.88 21.09 -4.54
CA SER A 575 -12.56 21.35 -3.92
C SER A 575 -12.70 21.80 -2.47
N MET A 576 -13.75 22.55 -2.15
CA MET A 576 -14.10 22.93 -0.78
C MET A 576 -14.66 21.74 0.00
N ILE A 577 -15.58 21.01 -0.61
CA ILE A 577 -16.31 19.89 0.00
C ILE A 577 -15.38 18.73 0.33
N GLN A 578 -14.48 18.37 -0.58
CA GLN A 578 -13.56 17.25 -0.40
C GLN A 578 -12.33 17.61 0.46
N SER A 579 -12.24 18.84 0.97
CA SER A 579 -11.22 19.26 1.93
C SER A 579 -11.74 19.15 3.36
N GLY A 580 -10.90 18.66 4.29
CA GLY A 580 -11.28 18.50 5.69
C GLY A 580 -10.22 17.79 6.54
N SER A 581 -10.60 17.47 7.78
CA SER A 581 -9.74 16.74 8.70
C SER A 581 -10.48 15.61 9.41
N VAL A 582 -9.73 14.59 9.83
CA VAL A 582 -10.18 13.51 10.73
C VAL A 582 -9.23 13.44 11.91
N ASP A 583 -9.77 13.45 13.12
CA ASP A 583 -9.05 13.25 14.37
C ASP A 583 -9.50 11.96 15.04
N GLU A 584 -8.56 11.05 15.26
CA GLU A 584 -8.76 9.79 15.98
C GLU A 584 -7.96 9.75 17.30
N GLN A 585 -8.58 9.18 18.32
CA GLN A 585 -7.92 8.89 19.60
C GLN A 585 -8.15 7.44 19.98
N THR A 586 -7.06 6.69 20.17
CA THR A 586 -7.08 5.29 20.58
C THR A 586 -6.51 5.16 21.99
N ARG A 587 -7.23 4.45 22.86
CA ARG A 587 -6.87 4.21 24.26
C ARG A 587 -7.13 2.75 24.57
N ASP A 588 -6.07 1.97 24.60
CA ASP A 588 -6.15 0.52 24.76
C ASP A 588 -5.47 0.06 26.03
N LEU A 589 -6.04 -0.99 26.62
CA LEU A 589 -5.49 -1.75 27.74
C LEU A 589 -5.59 -3.23 27.40
N TYR A 590 -4.54 -4.00 27.70
CA TYR A 590 -4.57 -5.44 27.52
C TYR A 590 -4.02 -6.19 28.73
N PHE A 591 -4.46 -7.44 28.86
CA PHE A 591 -3.94 -8.43 29.80
C PHE A 591 -3.79 -9.76 29.07
N GLN A 592 -2.67 -10.43 29.26
CA GLN A 592 -2.34 -11.71 28.61
C GLN A 592 -1.61 -12.61 29.60
N GLY A 593 -1.82 -13.92 29.48
CA GLY A 593 -0.98 -14.95 30.09
C GLY A 593 -0.30 -15.76 28.99
N ASP A 594 1.00 -15.94 29.12
CA ASP A 594 1.80 -16.78 28.22
C ASP A 594 1.82 -18.19 28.78
N ILE A 595 1.41 -19.15 27.95
CA ILE A 595 1.23 -20.55 28.31
C ILE A 595 2.54 -21.29 28.03
N ASP A 596 2.99 -22.07 29.01
CA ASP A 596 4.10 -23.01 28.92
C ASP A 596 3.76 -24.18 29.87
N ALA A 597 2.99 -25.14 29.37
CA ALA A 597 2.53 -26.30 30.12
C ALA A 597 3.16 -27.57 29.56
N GLN A 598 3.97 -28.26 30.37
CA GLN A 598 4.84 -29.34 29.90
C GLN A 598 4.16 -30.71 29.78
N ASP A 599 3.03 -30.94 30.46
CA ASP A 599 2.33 -32.24 30.47
C ASP A 599 0.82 -32.06 30.29
N VAL A 600 0.43 -31.66 29.08
CA VAL A 600 -0.97 -31.62 28.64
C VAL A 600 -1.20 -32.85 27.77
N PHE A 601 -1.81 -33.89 28.35
CA PHE A 601 -2.00 -35.19 27.69
C PHE A 601 -0.69 -35.86 27.20
N GLY A 602 0.42 -35.68 27.93
CA GLY A 602 1.72 -36.25 27.59
C GLY A 602 2.57 -35.42 26.63
N HIS A 603 2.15 -34.19 26.31
CA HIS A 603 2.80 -33.29 25.37
C HIS A 603 2.89 -31.86 25.91
N GLU A 604 3.82 -31.09 25.37
CA GLU A 604 3.98 -29.68 25.69
C GLU A 604 2.93 -28.82 24.95
N LEU A 605 2.34 -27.87 25.67
CA LEU A 605 1.42 -26.86 25.18
C LEU A 605 2.00 -25.48 25.48
N THR A 606 2.30 -24.72 24.43
CA THR A 606 2.73 -23.32 24.53
C THR A 606 1.72 -22.38 23.87
N GLY A 607 1.86 -21.08 24.07
CA GLY A 607 1.04 -20.07 23.40
C GLY A 607 0.64 -18.92 24.31
N ASN A 608 -0.52 -18.32 24.08
CA ASN A 608 -1.04 -17.24 24.91
C ASN A 608 -2.57 -17.18 24.94
N ILE A 609 -3.10 -16.63 26.02
CA ILE A 609 -4.50 -16.27 26.16
C ILE A 609 -4.61 -14.86 26.73
N GLY A 610 -5.45 -14.02 26.14
CA GLY A 610 -5.54 -12.63 26.55
C GLY A 610 -6.83 -11.95 26.15
N ILE A 611 -7.01 -10.76 26.69
CA ILE A 611 -8.08 -9.84 26.32
C ILE A 611 -7.53 -8.42 26.21
N ARG A 612 -7.96 -7.73 25.17
CA ARG A 612 -7.71 -6.31 24.96
C ARG A 612 -9.02 -5.53 24.96
N TYR A 613 -9.05 -4.41 25.67
CA TYR A 613 -10.11 -3.41 25.55
C TYR A 613 -9.59 -2.23 24.75
N SER A 614 -10.27 -1.89 23.65
CA SER A 614 -9.94 -0.72 22.82
C SER A 614 -11.04 0.31 22.91
N HIS A 615 -10.71 1.54 23.33
CA HIS A 615 -11.63 2.67 23.33
C HIS A 615 -11.19 3.70 22.29
N GLN A 616 -12.09 4.03 21.38
CA GLN A 616 -11.78 4.89 20.23
C GLN A 616 -12.77 6.03 20.10
N LYS A 617 -12.24 7.18 19.71
CA LYS A 617 -13.01 8.38 19.35
C LYS A 617 -12.56 8.84 17.98
N GLN A 618 -13.51 9.08 17.08
CA GLN A 618 -13.25 9.61 15.75
C GLN A 618 -14.14 10.84 15.53
N TYR A 619 -13.56 11.93 15.05
CA TYR A 619 -14.28 13.16 14.69
C TYR A 619 -13.73 13.72 13.39
N SER A 620 -14.58 14.40 12.63
CA SER A 620 -14.23 14.91 11.32
C SER A 620 -14.75 16.32 11.14
N ASN A 621 -13.90 17.20 10.61
CA ASN A 621 -14.23 18.58 10.30
C ASN A 621 -14.28 18.77 8.78
N GLY A 622 -15.33 19.43 8.29
CA GLY A 622 -15.50 19.68 6.86
C GLY A 622 -16.56 20.74 6.60
N LEU A 623 -16.98 20.85 5.33
CA LEU A 623 -18.03 21.77 4.91
C LEU A 623 -19.24 21.02 4.37
N GLN A 624 -20.42 21.49 4.76
CA GLN A 624 -21.69 21.07 4.20
C GLN A 624 -22.28 22.20 3.35
N GLN A 625 -22.57 21.95 2.09
CA GLN A 625 -23.31 22.87 1.24
C GLN A 625 -24.79 22.86 1.64
N VAL A 626 -25.23 23.93 2.29
CA VAL A 626 -26.60 24.18 2.74
C VAL A 626 -27.37 25.11 1.80
N GLY A 627 -26.76 25.73 0.79
CA GLY A 627 -27.47 26.48 -0.26
C GLY A 627 -28.31 27.70 0.20
N ASN A 628 -28.82 28.46 -0.79
CA ASN A 628 -29.73 29.61 -0.60
C ASN A 628 -29.31 30.62 0.49
N GLY A 629 -28.00 30.82 0.68
CA GLY A 629 -27.43 31.71 1.68
C GLY A 629 -27.65 31.28 3.14
N ALA A 630 -28.02 30.02 3.37
CA ALA A 630 -28.30 29.49 4.71
C ALA A 630 -27.06 29.12 5.54
N GLY A 631 -25.87 29.30 4.98
CA GLY A 631 -24.58 29.01 5.61
C GLY A 631 -23.90 30.25 6.19
N VAL A 632 -22.58 30.19 6.31
CA VAL A 632 -21.71 31.28 6.74
C VAL A 632 -20.88 31.79 5.56
N PRO A 633 -20.42 33.06 5.59
CA PRO A 633 -19.53 33.57 4.55
C PRO A 633 -18.21 32.78 4.52
N ILE A 634 -17.91 32.13 3.41
CA ILE A 634 -16.65 31.45 3.13
C ILE A 634 -16.04 32.04 1.87
N THR A 635 -14.80 32.52 1.96
CA THR A 635 -14.04 33.05 0.83
C THR A 635 -13.05 32.01 0.33
N ASP A 636 -13.05 31.78 -0.98
CA ASP A 636 -12.15 30.83 -1.64
C ASP A 636 -10.78 31.43 -1.99
N GLY A 637 -9.90 30.64 -2.62
CA GLY A 637 -8.56 31.10 -2.99
C GLY A 637 -8.54 32.13 -4.14
N ASN A 638 -9.65 32.32 -4.83
CA ASN A 638 -9.84 33.36 -5.86
C ASN A 638 -10.45 34.66 -5.29
N GLY A 639 -10.78 34.70 -3.99
CA GLY A 639 -11.43 35.83 -3.35
C GLY A 639 -12.95 35.87 -3.52
N ASN A 640 -13.56 34.82 -4.08
CA ASN A 640 -15.01 34.72 -4.20
C ASN A 640 -15.61 34.27 -2.86
N THR A 641 -16.67 34.95 -2.42
CA THR A 641 -17.37 34.61 -1.16
C THR A 641 -18.73 34.00 -1.45
N SER A 642 -19.03 32.86 -0.83
CA SER A 642 -20.38 32.27 -0.81
C SER A 642 -20.87 32.13 0.63
N THR A 643 -22.18 32.25 0.82
CA THR A 643 -22.87 32.01 2.09
C THR A 643 -23.66 30.69 2.07
N ASP A 644 -23.35 29.77 1.15
CA ASP A 644 -24.08 28.52 0.96
C ASP A 644 -23.51 27.34 1.75
N TYR A 645 -22.51 27.56 2.62
CA TYR A 645 -21.76 26.48 3.27
C TYR A 645 -21.75 26.64 4.78
N ALA A 646 -21.93 25.53 5.50
CA ALA A 646 -21.86 25.46 6.95
C ALA A 646 -20.70 24.54 7.38
N PRO A 647 -19.88 24.95 8.36
CA PRO A 647 -18.89 24.06 8.97
C PRO A 647 -19.58 22.88 9.67
N LEU A 648 -19.05 21.69 9.48
CA LEU A 648 -19.53 20.46 10.10
C LEU A 648 -18.44 19.86 10.99
N ASN A 649 -18.80 19.48 12.21
CA ASN A 649 -17.98 18.64 13.09
C ASN A 649 -18.83 17.49 13.61
N VAL A 650 -18.57 16.29 13.09
CA VAL A 650 -19.36 15.07 13.38
C VAL A 650 -18.42 13.91 13.61
N GLY A 651 -18.82 13.00 14.49
CA GLY A 651 -18.01 11.86 14.87
C GLY A 651 -18.75 10.86 15.73
N LYS A 652 -18.04 9.83 16.18
CA LYS A 652 -18.57 8.76 17.03
C LYS A 652 -17.51 8.29 18.03
N THR A 653 -17.97 7.72 19.13
CA THR A 653 -17.15 7.05 20.14
C THR A 653 -17.63 5.62 20.33
N TYR A 654 -16.71 4.67 20.45
CA TYR A 654 -17.02 3.26 20.65
C TYR A 654 -15.96 2.55 21.50
N GLY A 655 -16.29 1.35 21.96
CA GLY A 655 -15.37 0.50 22.70
C GLY A 655 -15.57 -0.97 22.35
N ASP A 656 -14.47 -1.71 22.31
CA ASP A 656 -14.43 -3.09 21.82
C ASP A 656 -13.63 -3.99 22.76
N TRP A 657 -14.17 -5.18 23.02
CA TRP A 657 -13.49 -6.25 23.74
C TRP A 657 -12.99 -7.28 22.74
N LEU A 658 -11.67 -7.49 22.73
CA LEU A 658 -10.93 -8.28 21.76
C LEU A 658 -10.22 -9.43 22.49
N PRO A 659 -10.92 -10.51 22.85
CA PRO A 659 -10.29 -11.72 23.35
C PRO A 659 -9.49 -12.41 22.23
N SER A 660 -8.35 -12.98 22.60
CA SER A 660 -7.47 -13.75 21.72
C SER A 660 -6.93 -14.98 22.45
N VAL A 661 -6.83 -16.09 21.73
CA VAL A 661 -6.13 -17.29 22.18
C VAL A 661 -5.27 -17.82 21.03
N ASN A 662 -4.04 -18.18 21.34
CA ASN A 662 -3.13 -18.88 20.45
C ASN A 662 -2.54 -20.06 21.22
N LEU A 663 -2.58 -21.25 20.64
CA LEU A 663 -2.13 -22.49 21.25
C LEU A 663 -1.25 -23.25 20.26
N VAL A 664 -0.15 -23.80 20.76
CA VAL A 664 0.80 -24.62 20.03
C VAL A 664 0.97 -25.92 20.80
N TYR A 665 0.53 -27.01 20.22
CA TYR A 665 0.59 -28.33 20.81
C TYR A 665 1.70 -29.14 20.13
N HIS A 666 2.74 -29.47 20.89
CA HIS A 666 3.96 -30.12 20.40
C HIS A 666 3.78 -31.64 20.40
N LEU A 667 3.43 -32.20 19.25
CA LEU A 667 3.19 -33.64 19.09
C LEU A 667 4.49 -34.44 19.24
N THR A 668 5.57 -33.93 18.69
CA THR A 668 6.94 -34.45 18.80
C THR A 668 7.91 -33.26 18.87
N GLU A 669 9.22 -33.51 18.89
CA GLU A 669 10.21 -32.42 18.77
C GLU A 669 10.11 -31.69 17.41
N ASP A 670 9.60 -32.37 16.36
CA ASP A 670 9.56 -31.88 14.98
C ASP A 670 8.15 -31.57 14.46
N ASP A 671 7.12 -32.07 15.13
CA ASP A 671 5.73 -31.94 14.72
C ASP A 671 4.93 -31.12 15.72
N GLN A 672 4.25 -30.08 15.24
CA GLN A 672 3.38 -29.26 16.07
C GLN A 672 2.06 -28.90 15.39
N MET A 673 1.01 -28.77 16.21
CA MET A 673 -0.30 -28.25 15.80
C MET A 673 -0.52 -26.86 16.37
N ARG A 674 -1.01 -25.93 15.54
CA ARG A 674 -1.32 -24.56 15.93
C ARG A 674 -2.81 -24.31 15.85
N PHE A 675 -3.38 -23.75 16.91
CA PHE A 675 -4.75 -23.25 16.94
C PHE A 675 -4.76 -21.78 17.34
N SER A 676 -5.58 -20.98 16.68
CA SER A 676 -5.83 -19.60 17.09
C SER A 676 -7.30 -19.24 16.95
N ALA A 677 -7.80 -18.40 17.85
CA ALA A 677 -9.09 -17.74 17.71
C ALA A 677 -9.05 -16.33 18.31
N ALA A 678 -9.62 -15.35 17.62
CA ALA A 678 -9.63 -13.97 18.08
C ALA A 678 -10.84 -13.19 17.58
N LYS A 679 -11.27 -12.19 18.36
CA LYS A 679 -12.00 -11.05 17.83
C LYS A 679 -11.01 -9.96 17.48
N VAL A 680 -11.14 -9.40 16.29
CA VAL A 680 -10.25 -8.36 15.75
C VAL A 680 -11.09 -7.20 15.22
N LEU A 681 -10.48 -6.02 15.18
CA LEU A 681 -11.08 -4.83 14.57
C LEU A 681 -10.08 -4.12 13.67
N SER A 682 -10.59 -3.38 12.69
CA SER A 682 -9.85 -2.41 11.90
C SER A 682 -10.66 -1.12 11.81
N ARG A 683 -9.98 0.02 11.86
CA ARG A 683 -10.63 1.32 11.69
C ARG A 683 -11.17 1.47 10.26
N PRO A 684 -12.28 2.20 10.06
CA PRO A 684 -12.75 2.52 8.71
C PRO A 684 -11.65 3.25 7.92
N PRO A 685 -11.59 3.10 6.58
CA PRO A 685 -10.67 3.88 5.76
C PRO A 685 -10.79 5.38 6.06
N ILE A 686 -9.69 6.05 6.42
CA ILE A 686 -9.73 7.41 6.97
C ILE A 686 -10.30 8.44 5.98
N ASN A 687 -10.04 8.27 4.68
CA ASN A 687 -10.68 9.06 3.63
C ASN A 687 -12.20 8.94 3.61
N LYS A 688 -12.74 7.78 3.98
CA LYS A 688 -14.19 7.55 4.05
C LYS A 688 -14.82 8.16 5.30
N MET A 689 -14.04 8.73 6.22
CA MET A 689 -14.54 9.40 7.43
C MET A 689 -14.58 10.94 7.31
N LEU A 690 -14.27 11.52 6.15
CA LEU A 690 -14.37 12.98 5.96
C LEU A 690 -15.83 13.47 6.03
N ALA A 691 -16.07 14.62 6.64
CA ALA A 691 -17.41 15.18 6.89
C ALA A 691 -17.95 16.06 5.74
N GLY A 692 -17.20 16.22 4.66
CA GLY A 692 -17.58 17.06 3.53
C GLY A 692 -18.82 16.59 2.78
N SER A 693 -19.79 17.47 2.54
CA SER A 693 -20.92 17.18 1.64
C SER A 693 -21.35 18.37 0.78
N GLY A 694 -21.62 18.11 -0.50
CA GLY A 694 -22.27 19.02 -1.43
C GLY A 694 -23.76 18.77 -1.54
N SER A 695 -24.46 19.69 -2.21
CA SER A 695 -25.90 19.55 -2.43
C SER A 695 -26.32 20.06 -3.80
N TRP A 696 -27.44 19.54 -4.30
CA TRP A 696 -28.08 20.02 -5.52
C TRP A 696 -29.59 19.90 -5.41
N VAL A 697 -30.29 20.73 -6.18
CA VAL A 697 -31.74 20.67 -6.31
C VAL A 697 -32.09 19.99 -7.63
N SER A 698 -32.97 18.99 -7.58
CA SER A 698 -33.53 18.34 -8.77
C SER A 698 -35.01 18.68 -8.91
N GLY A 699 -35.53 18.64 -10.14
CA GLY A 699 -36.91 19.03 -10.44
C GLY A 699 -37.15 20.55 -10.43
N THR A 700 -38.41 20.97 -10.48
CA THR A 700 -38.80 22.38 -10.61
C THR A 700 -40.05 22.72 -9.79
N GLY A 701 -40.17 23.97 -9.34
CA GLY A 701 -41.36 24.47 -8.64
C GLY A 701 -41.58 23.78 -7.29
N ALA A 702 -42.84 23.48 -6.96
CA ALA A 702 -43.20 22.87 -5.68
C ALA A 702 -42.73 21.42 -5.49
N LEU A 703 -42.36 20.73 -6.58
CA LEU A 703 -41.88 19.35 -6.56
C LEU A 703 -40.35 19.26 -6.52
N ALA A 704 -39.65 20.40 -6.42
CA ALA A 704 -38.21 20.40 -6.35
C ALA A 704 -37.71 19.68 -5.08
N GLN A 705 -36.72 18.82 -5.26
CA GLN A 705 -36.14 17.98 -4.21
C GLN A 705 -34.72 18.44 -3.88
N TYR A 706 -34.39 18.45 -2.60
CA TYR A 706 -33.05 18.70 -2.11
C TYR A 706 -32.29 17.38 -2.00
N ASN A 707 -31.10 17.34 -2.59
CA ASN A 707 -30.24 16.17 -2.62
C ASN A 707 -28.87 16.53 -2.04
N VAL A 708 -28.22 15.57 -1.39
CA VAL A 708 -26.92 15.75 -0.73
C VAL A 708 -25.98 14.63 -1.17
N TRP A 709 -24.72 14.96 -1.45
CA TRP A 709 -23.67 14.00 -1.75
C TRP A 709 -22.42 14.27 -0.92
N GLY A 710 -21.74 13.21 -0.50
CA GLY A 710 -20.41 13.31 0.13
C GLY A 710 -19.53 12.10 -0.16
N GLY A 711 -20.14 10.91 -0.34
CA GLY A 711 -19.40 9.67 -0.62
C GLY A 711 -18.47 9.24 0.53
N THR A 712 -18.72 9.77 1.73
CA THR A 712 -18.01 9.57 2.98
C THR A 712 -18.99 9.69 4.16
N SER A 713 -18.59 9.22 5.35
CA SER A 713 -19.34 9.35 6.59
C SER A 713 -18.41 9.27 7.82
N PRO A 714 -18.34 10.31 8.66
CA PRO A 714 -17.64 10.24 9.95
C PRO A 714 -18.28 9.28 10.97
N LEU A 715 -19.45 8.73 10.66
CA LEU A 715 -20.26 7.88 11.54
C LEU A 715 -20.07 6.38 11.27
N LEU A 716 -19.14 6.01 10.38
CA LEU A 716 -18.82 4.62 10.07
C LEU A 716 -18.39 3.87 11.33
N ASP A 717 -18.95 2.67 11.51
CA ASP A 717 -18.50 1.71 12.51
C ASP A 717 -17.20 1.03 12.06
N PRO A 718 -16.31 0.66 13.01
CA PRO A 718 -15.11 -0.10 12.68
C PRO A 718 -15.47 -1.46 12.09
N LEU A 719 -14.57 -1.96 11.25
CA LEU A 719 -14.66 -3.28 10.63
C LEU A 719 -14.32 -4.32 11.70
N ARG A 720 -15.31 -5.10 12.14
CA ARG A 720 -15.16 -6.14 13.16
C ARG A 720 -15.14 -7.52 12.52
N ALA A 721 -14.33 -8.42 13.07
CA ALA A 721 -14.33 -9.81 12.65
C ALA A 721 -14.06 -10.79 13.79
N PHE A 722 -14.64 -11.97 13.68
CA PHE A 722 -14.22 -13.17 14.41
C PHE A 722 -13.43 -14.07 13.47
N GLN A 723 -12.29 -14.56 13.93
CA GLN A 723 -11.43 -15.46 13.15
C GLN A 723 -10.96 -16.65 13.98
N TRP A 724 -10.73 -17.76 13.29
CA TRP A 724 -9.99 -18.89 13.82
C TRP A 724 -9.14 -19.57 12.75
N ASP A 725 -8.09 -20.22 13.21
CA ASP A 725 -7.09 -20.89 12.40
C ASP A 725 -6.72 -22.23 13.04
N LEU A 726 -6.43 -23.22 12.20
CA LEU A 726 -5.89 -24.52 12.60
C LEU A 726 -4.80 -24.93 11.60
N GLY A 727 -3.63 -25.28 12.10
CA GLY A 727 -2.49 -25.68 11.26
C GLY A 727 -1.71 -26.84 11.85
N TYR A 728 -0.97 -27.52 10.98
CA TYR A 728 0.03 -28.52 11.30
C TYR A 728 1.35 -28.13 10.62
N GLU A 729 2.45 -28.33 11.32
CA GLU A 729 3.79 -28.01 10.89
C GLU A 729 4.73 -29.17 11.22
N HIS A 730 5.57 -29.52 10.25
CA HIS A 730 6.66 -30.48 10.38
C HIS A 730 7.97 -29.77 10.07
N TYR A 731 8.89 -29.74 11.02
CA TYR A 731 10.22 -29.15 10.91
C TYR A 731 11.24 -30.24 10.65
N PHE A 732 12.19 -29.97 9.76
CA PHE A 732 13.28 -30.90 9.49
C PHE A 732 14.49 -30.59 10.38
N ASP A 733 15.32 -31.61 10.61
CA ASP A 733 16.59 -31.52 11.34
C ASP A 733 17.42 -30.30 10.92
N ASP A 734 18.13 -29.71 11.88
CA ASP A 734 19.03 -28.56 11.70
C ASP A 734 18.36 -27.35 11.03
N SER A 735 17.05 -27.18 11.22
CA SER A 735 16.25 -26.10 10.64
C SER A 735 16.30 -26.04 9.11
N SER A 736 16.70 -27.16 8.48
CA SER A 736 16.92 -27.28 7.04
C SER A 736 15.62 -27.20 6.22
N GLY A 737 14.47 -27.23 6.87
CA GLY A 737 13.20 -27.06 6.18
C GLY A 737 11.98 -27.04 7.08
N VAL A 738 10.84 -26.77 6.46
CA VAL A 738 9.51 -26.89 7.05
C VAL A 738 8.49 -27.31 5.99
N ILE A 739 7.55 -28.17 6.37
CA ILE A 739 6.28 -28.37 5.65
C ILE A 739 5.17 -27.92 6.59
N SER A 740 4.30 -27.04 6.11
CA SER A 740 3.12 -26.63 6.86
C SER A 740 1.86 -26.65 6.02
N GLY A 741 0.74 -26.93 6.68
CA GLY A 741 -0.59 -26.90 6.10
C GLY A 741 -1.59 -26.41 7.13
N GLY A 742 -2.48 -25.51 6.72
CA GLY A 742 -3.47 -24.94 7.62
C GLY A 742 -4.75 -24.53 6.94
N VAL A 743 -5.79 -24.38 7.74
CA VAL A 743 -7.10 -23.86 7.35
C VAL A 743 -7.46 -22.66 8.22
N PHE A 744 -8.18 -21.72 7.63
CA PHE A 744 -8.62 -20.53 8.33
C PHE A 744 -10.06 -20.17 7.97
N TYR A 745 -10.73 -19.51 8.91
CA TYR A 745 -12.06 -18.96 8.72
C TYR A 745 -12.14 -17.59 9.40
N LYS A 746 -12.79 -16.66 8.71
CA LYS A 746 -13.03 -15.30 9.16
C LYS A 746 -14.47 -14.90 8.85
N HIS A 747 -15.18 -14.39 9.84
CA HIS A 747 -16.48 -13.75 9.66
C HIS A 747 -16.32 -12.26 9.94
N ILE A 748 -16.54 -11.44 8.93
CA ILE A 748 -16.45 -9.99 8.97
C ILE A 748 -17.88 -9.47 9.08
N ASP A 749 -18.17 -8.62 10.06
CA ASP A 749 -19.54 -8.19 10.38
C ASP A 749 -20.09 -7.19 9.35
N SER A 750 -19.23 -6.29 8.84
CA SER A 750 -19.59 -5.28 7.84
C SER A 750 -18.43 -4.87 6.94
N PHE A 751 -18.75 -4.27 5.81
CA PHE A 751 -17.80 -3.59 4.91
C PHE A 751 -18.26 -2.16 4.68
N VAL A 752 -17.32 -1.25 4.42
CA VAL A 752 -17.68 0.11 3.98
C VAL A 752 -18.04 0.08 2.50
N GLN A 753 -19.24 0.56 2.16
CA GLN A 753 -19.70 0.73 0.78
C GLN A 753 -20.38 2.09 0.62
N ASP A 754 -20.44 2.59 -0.60
CA ASP A 754 -21.21 3.78 -0.93
C ASP A 754 -22.66 3.41 -1.25
N VAL A 755 -23.60 4.25 -0.83
CA VAL A 755 -25.05 4.04 -0.98
C VAL A 755 -25.75 5.32 -1.37
N THR A 756 -26.82 5.20 -2.15
CA THR A 756 -27.77 6.28 -2.44
C THR A 756 -29.12 5.96 -1.81
N TYR A 757 -29.55 6.74 -0.84
CA TYR A 757 -30.92 6.70 -0.32
C TYR A 757 -31.80 7.63 -1.15
N ASN A 758 -33.00 7.19 -1.53
CA ASN A 758 -33.99 8.05 -2.17
C ASN A 758 -35.01 8.52 -1.13
N ASN A 759 -35.48 9.77 -1.25
CA ASN A 759 -36.45 10.39 -0.34
C ASN A 759 -35.96 10.37 1.13
N TYR A 760 -34.68 10.70 1.34
CA TYR A 760 -34.05 10.66 2.66
C TYR A 760 -34.50 11.81 3.55
N ASP A 761 -34.84 11.52 4.82
CA ASP A 761 -35.28 12.54 5.78
C ASP A 761 -34.10 13.32 6.37
N PHE A 762 -33.71 14.38 5.69
CA PHE A 762 -32.59 15.24 6.07
C PHE A 762 -32.83 15.96 7.39
N ALA A 763 -34.03 16.49 7.62
CA ALA A 763 -34.34 17.24 8.82
C ALA A 763 -34.26 16.36 10.08
N ALA A 764 -34.74 15.11 10.00
CA ALA A 764 -34.61 14.15 11.09
C ALA A 764 -33.15 13.75 11.36
N ALA A 765 -32.30 13.76 10.34
CA ALA A 765 -30.86 13.52 10.45
C ALA A 765 -30.06 14.76 10.94
N GLY A 766 -30.73 15.88 11.21
CA GLY A 766 -30.08 17.13 11.61
C GLY A 766 -29.38 17.87 10.47
N ILE A 767 -29.64 17.49 9.22
CA ILE A 767 -29.13 18.16 8.02
C ILE A 767 -30.10 19.31 7.66
N PRO A 768 -29.63 20.57 7.66
CA PRO A 768 -30.48 21.70 7.27
C PRO A 768 -30.99 21.56 5.84
N VAL A 769 -32.31 21.66 5.67
CA VAL A 769 -32.94 21.67 4.35
C VAL A 769 -33.28 23.11 3.97
N PRO A 770 -32.86 23.60 2.80
CA PRO A 770 -33.05 25.01 2.44
C PRO A 770 -34.51 25.29 2.11
N THR A 771 -34.92 26.55 2.26
CA THR A 771 -36.26 26.97 1.83
C THR A 771 -36.32 27.04 0.30
N ASN A 772 -37.33 26.41 -0.29
CA ASN A 772 -37.64 26.51 -1.71
C ASN A 772 -38.24 27.89 -2.00
N PRO A 773 -37.59 28.72 -2.86
CA PRO A 773 -38.07 30.06 -3.16
C PRO A 773 -39.41 30.08 -3.90
N SER A 774 -39.80 28.98 -4.55
CA SER A 774 -41.08 28.88 -5.26
C SER A 774 -42.27 28.61 -4.33
N THR A 775 -42.05 28.11 -3.12
CA THR A 775 -43.13 27.72 -2.18
C THR A 775 -43.04 28.38 -0.81
N GLY A 776 -41.87 28.91 -0.43
CA GLY A 776 -41.62 29.43 0.91
C GLY A 776 -41.54 28.35 2.00
N GLN A 777 -41.48 27.07 1.62
CA GLN A 777 -41.34 25.91 2.52
C GLN A 777 -40.01 25.20 2.27
N PRO A 778 -39.50 24.35 3.18
CA PRO A 778 -38.33 23.51 2.88
C PRO A 778 -38.53 22.68 1.60
N TYR A 779 -37.45 22.46 0.84
CA TYR A 779 -37.47 21.52 -0.30
C TYR A 779 -37.94 20.12 0.13
N LEU A 780 -38.50 19.36 -0.81
CA LEU A 780 -38.84 17.96 -0.59
C LEU A 780 -37.57 17.10 -0.43
N ASN A 781 -37.68 15.99 0.29
CA ASN A 781 -36.60 15.04 0.47
C ASN A 781 -36.22 14.38 -0.87
N GLY A 782 -34.95 14.49 -1.24
CA GLY A 782 -34.35 13.88 -2.42
C GLY A 782 -33.36 12.77 -2.07
N GLN A 783 -32.29 12.68 -2.85
CA GLN A 783 -31.26 11.66 -2.76
C GLN A 783 -30.19 12.02 -1.74
N TYR A 784 -29.74 11.04 -0.95
CA TYR A 784 -28.57 11.15 -0.09
C TYR A 784 -27.51 10.12 -0.48
N GLN A 785 -26.36 10.59 -0.95
CA GLN A 785 -25.21 9.77 -1.35
C GLN A 785 -24.10 9.82 -0.28
N THR A 786 -23.89 8.71 0.42
CA THR A 786 -22.95 8.61 1.56
C THR A 786 -22.30 7.23 1.62
N SER A 787 -21.34 7.05 2.53
CA SER A 787 -20.80 5.73 2.86
C SER A 787 -21.50 5.14 4.08
N TYR A 788 -21.69 3.83 4.08
CA TYR A 788 -22.31 3.09 5.18
C TYR A 788 -21.64 1.74 5.41
N ASN A 789 -21.91 1.15 6.58
CA ASN A 789 -21.53 -0.22 6.92
C ASN A 789 -22.53 -1.21 6.29
N ALA A 790 -22.20 -1.71 5.09
CA ALA A 790 -22.94 -2.76 4.40
C ALA A 790 -22.80 -4.12 5.12
N THR A 791 -23.69 -5.05 4.79
CA THR A 791 -23.63 -6.41 5.33
C THR A 791 -22.29 -7.07 5.02
N GLY A 792 -21.69 -7.66 6.05
CA GLY A 792 -20.42 -8.35 5.95
C GLY A 792 -20.51 -9.74 5.29
N GLY A 793 -19.53 -10.57 5.59
CA GLY A 793 -19.45 -11.92 5.03
C GLY A 793 -18.26 -12.70 5.56
N SER A 794 -18.08 -13.88 5.01
CA SER A 794 -17.04 -14.81 5.40
C SER A 794 -15.91 -14.88 4.38
N VAL A 795 -14.69 -15.07 4.88
CA VAL A 795 -13.49 -15.43 4.10
C VAL A 795 -12.92 -16.68 4.73
N LYS A 796 -12.69 -17.72 3.93
CA LYS A 796 -12.14 -18.98 4.41
C LYS A 796 -11.20 -19.58 3.39
N GLY A 797 -10.23 -20.35 3.86
CA GLY A 797 -9.24 -20.92 2.96
C GLY A 797 -8.36 -21.97 3.58
N LEU A 798 -7.45 -22.44 2.74
CA LEU A 798 -6.37 -23.35 3.06
C LEU A 798 -5.06 -22.71 2.59
N GLU A 799 -4.02 -22.85 3.40
CA GLU A 799 -2.65 -22.46 3.10
C GLU A 799 -1.72 -23.67 3.23
N MET A 800 -0.75 -23.81 2.33
CA MET A 800 0.30 -24.81 2.36
C MET A 800 1.64 -24.12 2.08
N SER A 801 2.68 -24.54 2.79
CA SER A 801 4.06 -24.07 2.59
C SER A 801 5.03 -25.25 2.66
N LEU A 802 6.05 -25.18 1.83
CA LEU A 802 7.20 -26.08 1.82
C LEU A 802 8.44 -25.21 1.64
N SER A 803 9.41 -25.34 2.54
CA SER A 803 10.76 -24.81 2.36
C SER A 803 11.74 -25.91 2.72
N LYS A 804 12.74 -26.15 1.88
CA LYS A 804 13.78 -27.16 2.15
C LYS A 804 15.09 -26.74 1.48
N ASN A 805 16.16 -26.64 2.24
CA ASN A 805 17.53 -26.53 1.73
C ASN A 805 18.22 -27.90 1.83
N HIS A 806 19.46 -27.98 1.34
CA HIS A 806 20.30 -29.17 1.43
C HIS A 806 19.61 -30.44 0.91
N ILE A 807 18.86 -30.33 -0.20
CA ILE A 807 18.03 -31.43 -0.74
C ILE A 807 18.89 -32.62 -1.19
N PHE A 808 20.11 -32.36 -1.64
CA PHE A 808 21.04 -33.35 -2.16
C PHE A 808 22.43 -33.17 -1.53
N PRO A 809 23.25 -34.24 -1.42
CA PRO A 809 24.60 -34.13 -0.87
C PRO A 809 25.63 -33.60 -1.89
N GLY A 810 26.82 -33.22 -1.39
CA GLY A 810 27.99 -32.86 -2.19
C GLY A 810 27.85 -31.51 -2.89
N ILE A 811 28.24 -31.40 -4.15
CA ILE A 811 28.14 -30.12 -4.91
C ILE A 811 26.70 -29.63 -5.08
N TRP A 812 25.71 -30.51 -4.86
CA TRP A 812 24.28 -30.21 -4.93
C TRP A 812 23.69 -29.78 -3.57
N GLU A 813 24.51 -29.71 -2.52
CA GLU A 813 24.11 -29.27 -1.16
C GLU A 813 23.59 -27.85 -1.11
N GLY A 814 24.00 -27.00 -2.06
CA GLY A 814 23.43 -25.66 -2.18
C GLY A 814 22.00 -25.63 -2.73
N LEU A 815 21.49 -26.72 -3.31
CA LEU A 815 20.14 -26.72 -3.89
C LEU A 815 19.06 -26.71 -2.80
N GLY A 816 18.11 -25.81 -2.96
CA GLY A 816 16.90 -25.76 -2.16
C GLY A 816 15.67 -25.33 -2.95
N VAL A 817 14.51 -25.54 -2.34
CA VAL A 817 13.20 -25.21 -2.90
C VAL A 817 12.34 -24.49 -1.87
N GLN A 818 11.53 -23.57 -2.36
CA GLN A 818 10.43 -22.95 -1.62
C GLN A 818 9.17 -23.03 -2.47
N ALA A 819 8.05 -23.41 -1.87
CA ALA A 819 6.76 -23.45 -2.54
C ALA A 819 5.65 -23.09 -1.56
N ASN A 820 4.78 -22.18 -1.97
CA ASN A 820 3.62 -21.75 -1.19
C ASN A 820 2.37 -21.83 -2.06
N PHE A 821 1.27 -22.22 -1.44
CA PHE A 821 -0.04 -22.27 -2.08
C PHE A 821 -1.13 -21.81 -1.12
N ALA A 822 -2.01 -20.93 -1.59
CA ALA A 822 -3.19 -20.50 -0.86
C ALA A 822 -4.44 -20.62 -1.74
N LEU A 823 -5.48 -21.23 -1.18
CA LEU A 823 -6.82 -21.30 -1.75
C LEU A 823 -7.78 -20.54 -0.84
N THR A 824 -8.30 -19.41 -1.31
CA THR A 824 -9.18 -18.54 -0.52
C THR A 824 -10.52 -18.36 -1.21
N THR A 825 -11.60 -18.39 -0.44
CA THR A 825 -12.96 -18.17 -0.94
C THR A 825 -13.71 -17.20 -0.04
N SER A 826 -14.60 -16.42 -0.64
CA SER A 826 -15.51 -15.54 0.08
C SER A 826 -16.91 -15.63 -0.49
N ASN A 827 -17.92 -15.46 0.37
CA ASN A 827 -19.32 -15.29 -0.02
C ASN A 827 -19.73 -13.82 -0.18
N VAL A 828 -18.82 -12.87 0.04
CA VAL A 828 -19.08 -11.44 -0.21
C VAL A 828 -19.25 -11.21 -1.71
N ARG A 829 -20.30 -10.47 -2.07
CA ARG A 829 -20.66 -10.16 -3.45
C ARG A 829 -20.99 -8.66 -3.54
N ASN A 830 -20.32 -7.98 -4.46
CA ASN A 830 -20.53 -6.56 -4.73
C ASN A 830 -21.17 -6.42 -6.11
N PRO A 831 -22.35 -5.80 -6.22
CA PRO A 831 -22.96 -5.54 -7.53
C PRO A 831 -22.09 -4.56 -8.31
N ASN A 832 -21.97 -4.81 -9.62
CA ASN A 832 -21.22 -3.98 -10.55
C ASN A 832 -21.87 -4.04 -11.94
N ASN A 833 -22.18 -2.90 -12.53
CA ASN A 833 -22.76 -2.77 -13.87
C ASN A 833 -21.78 -2.13 -14.89
N LEU A 834 -20.53 -1.89 -14.51
CA LEU A 834 -19.52 -1.29 -15.41
C LEU A 834 -19.19 -2.16 -16.64
N GLY A 835 -19.62 -3.42 -16.66
CA GLY A 835 -19.51 -4.32 -17.82
C GLY A 835 -20.77 -4.44 -18.68
N GLY A 836 -21.80 -3.62 -18.42
CA GLY A 836 -23.14 -3.75 -19.00
C GLY A 836 -24.14 -4.26 -17.98
N ALA A 837 -24.75 -5.43 -18.21
CA ALA A 837 -25.69 -6.00 -17.26
C ALA A 837 -25.06 -6.19 -15.86
N GLU A 838 -25.84 -5.94 -14.80
CA GLU A 838 -25.37 -6.06 -13.42
C GLU A 838 -24.80 -7.45 -13.14
N ALA A 839 -23.55 -7.48 -12.69
CA ALA A 839 -22.83 -8.68 -12.31
C ALA A 839 -22.29 -8.54 -10.88
N ASN A 840 -22.27 -9.65 -10.15
CA ASN A 840 -21.71 -9.68 -8.80
C ASN A 840 -20.22 -10.03 -8.83
N LEU A 841 -19.38 -9.07 -8.45
CA LEU A 841 -17.95 -9.29 -8.27
C LEU A 841 -17.64 -9.83 -6.87
N SER A 842 -16.54 -10.55 -6.76
CA SER A 842 -16.02 -10.99 -5.46
C SER A 842 -15.43 -9.82 -4.68
N LEU A 843 -15.11 -10.07 -3.41
CA LEU A 843 -14.35 -9.14 -2.58
C LEU A 843 -13.12 -8.60 -3.33
N PRO A 844 -12.95 -7.27 -3.46
CA PRO A 844 -11.79 -6.68 -4.12
C PRO A 844 -10.48 -7.11 -3.47
N GLY A 845 -9.45 -7.31 -4.29
CA GLY A 845 -8.14 -7.83 -3.87
C GLY A 845 -8.09 -9.34 -3.63
N LEU A 846 -9.23 -10.04 -3.56
CA LEU A 846 -9.27 -11.48 -3.32
C LEU A 846 -9.01 -12.28 -4.61
N SER A 847 -7.83 -12.89 -4.67
CA SER A 847 -7.56 -13.97 -5.62
C SER A 847 -7.91 -15.31 -5.00
N LYS A 848 -8.67 -16.13 -5.73
CA LYS A 848 -9.07 -17.46 -5.25
C LYS A 848 -7.85 -18.37 -5.05
N ARG A 849 -6.85 -18.29 -5.93
CA ARG A 849 -5.62 -19.09 -5.87
C ARG A 849 -4.42 -18.16 -5.97
N VAL A 850 -3.52 -18.28 -5.01
CA VAL A 850 -2.20 -17.65 -5.03
C VAL A 850 -1.17 -18.74 -4.83
N ALA A 851 -0.11 -18.74 -5.64
CA ALA A 851 0.98 -19.69 -5.49
C ALA A 851 2.31 -19.00 -5.77
N SER A 852 3.34 -19.34 -5.00
CA SER A 852 4.71 -18.94 -5.29
C SER A 852 5.60 -20.17 -5.26
N ALA A 853 6.60 -20.23 -6.12
CA ALA A 853 7.59 -21.28 -6.12
C ALA A 853 8.95 -20.71 -6.47
N ALA A 854 10.01 -21.19 -5.82
CA ALA A 854 11.37 -20.84 -6.12
C ALA A 854 12.27 -22.06 -6.02
N VAL A 855 13.24 -22.13 -6.94
CA VAL A 855 14.38 -23.03 -6.84
C VAL A 855 15.60 -22.13 -6.70
N PHE A 856 16.46 -22.46 -5.74
CA PHE A 856 17.67 -21.71 -5.48
C PHE A 856 18.86 -22.66 -5.30
N TYR A 857 20.03 -22.10 -5.53
CA TYR A 857 21.32 -22.72 -5.30
C TYR A 857 22.17 -21.73 -4.51
N ASP A 858 22.70 -22.14 -3.36
CA ASP A 858 23.57 -21.32 -2.52
C ASP A 858 24.73 -22.18 -2.01
N TYR A 859 25.88 -22.14 -2.70
CA TYR A 859 27.04 -22.96 -2.38
C TYR A 859 28.35 -22.24 -2.66
N GLY A 860 29.21 -22.16 -1.64
CA GLY A 860 30.48 -21.47 -1.73
C GLY A 860 30.29 -20.01 -2.18
N PRO A 861 31.06 -19.50 -3.17
CA PRO A 861 30.96 -18.11 -3.60
C PRO A 861 29.78 -17.83 -4.53
N PHE A 862 28.94 -18.80 -4.88
CA PHE A 862 27.90 -18.62 -5.88
C PHE A 862 26.50 -18.88 -5.33
N SER A 863 25.61 -17.92 -5.55
CA SER A 863 24.18 -18.04 -5.23
C SER A 863 23.33 -17.67 -6.44
N ALA A 864 22.27 -18.42 -6.70
CA ALA A 864 21.31 -18.13 -7.76
C ALA A 864 19.90 -18.58 -7.38
N ARG A 865 18.89 -17.91 -7.91
CA ARG A 865 17.48 -18.21 -7.69
C ARG A 865 16.64 -17.89 -8.92
N VAL A 866 15.69 -18.77 -9.20
CA VAL A 866 14.57 -18.52 -10.11
C VAL A 866 13.29 -18.65 -9.29
N SER A 867 12.42 -17.64 -9.37
CA SER A 867 11.12 -17.65 -8.71
C SER A 867 9.98 -17.39 -9.68
N GLY A 868 8.82 -17.98 -9.40
CA GLY A 868 7.58 -17.76 -10.12
C GLY A 868 6.44 -17.47 -9.14
N ASN A 869 5.70 -16.39 -9.39
CA ASN A 869 4.56 -15.97 -8.59
C ASN A 869 3.30 -16.00 -9.46
N TYR A 870 2.34 -16.85 -9.10
CA TYR A 870 1.05 -17.00 -9.76
C TYR A 870 -0.07 -16.40 -8.92
N ARG A 871 -0.94 -15.64 -9.57
CA ARG A 871 -2.17 -15.10 -8.98
C ARG A 871 -3.32 -15.34 -9.93
N SER A 872 -4.39 -16.00 -9.45
CA SER A 872 -5.63 -16.12 -10.23
C SER A 872 -6.36 -14.78 -10.33
N LYS A 873 -7.29 -14.67 -11.29
CA LYS A 873 -8.15 -13.49 -11.46
C LYS A 873 -8.74 -12.96 -10.15
N PHE A 874 -8.87 -11.64 -10.04
CA PHE A 874 -9.42 -10.93 -8.88
C PHE A 874 -10.09 -9.63 -9.32
N ALA A 875 -11.02 -9.13 -8.50
CA ALA A 875 -11.61 -7.81 -8.70
C ALA A 875 -10.76 -6.73 -8.03
N SER A 876 -10.61 -5.55 -8.63
CA SER A 876 -9.96 -4.38 -8.04
C SER A 876 -10.45 -3.11 -8.73
N ASP A 877 -10.47 -2.00 -8.00
CA ASP A 877 -10.83 -0.65 -8.45
C ASP A 877 -9.61 0.21 -8.83
N THR A 878 -8.42 -0.41 -8.87
CA THR A 878 -7.14 0.26 -9.21
C THR A 878 -6.99 0.61 -10.68
N GLN A 879 -7.91 0.20 -11.56
CA GLN A 879 -7.90 0.67 -12.94
C GLN A 879 -8.31 2.14 -12.97
N MET A 880 -7.34 2.98 -13.35
CA MET A 880 -7.55 4.38 -13.69
C MET A 880 -7.84 4.52 -15.18
N SER A 881 -8.96 5.15 -15.53
CA SER A 881 -9.25 5.68 -16.87
C SER A 881 -9.65 7.15 -16.68
N VAL A 882 -10.84 7.58 -17.13
CA VAL A 882 -11.43 8.87 -16.75
C VAL A 882 -11.69 8.93 -15.23
N ASN A 883 -12.04 7.78 -14.64
CA ASN A 883 -12.24 7.60 -13.20
C ASN A 883 -11.75 6.20 -12.77
N ASN A 884 -11.75 5.93 -11.45
CA ASN A 884 -11.51 4.59 -10.92
C ASN A 884 -12.62 3.65 -11.36
N GLN A 885 -12.24 2.52 -11.96
CA GLN A 885 -13.17 1.54 -12.50
C GLN A 885 -12.94 0.17 -11.85
N MET A 886 -14.02 -0.40 -11.31
CA MET A 886 -13.99 -1.76 -10.79
C MET A 886 -13.92 -2.76 -11.95
N VAL A 887 -12.77 -3.43 -12.06
CA VAL A 887 -12.46 -4.41 -13.12
C VAL A 887 -12.02 -5.76 -12.57
N THR A 888 -12.03 -6.78 -13.42
CA THR A 888 -11.42 -8.07 -13.13
C THR A 888 -10.03 -8.15 -13.75
N PHE A 889 -9.00 -8.22 -12.93
CA PHE A 889 -7.64 -8.57 -13.36
C PHE A 889 -7.62 -10.04 -13.80
N ALA A 890 -6.98 -10.32 -14.94
CA ALA A 890 -6.78 -11.67 -15.41
C ALA A 890 -5.77 -12.41 -14.53
N ALA A 891 -5.74 -13.75 -14.65
CA ALA A 891 -4.68 -14.53 -14.01
C ALA A 891 -3.32 -14.21 -14.64
N GLU A 892 -2.28 -14.15 -13.82
CA GLU A 892 -0.92 -13.84 -14.25
C GLU A 892 0.11 -14.77 -13.58
N THR A 893 1.27 -14.88 -14.21
CA THR A 893 2.45 -15.54 -13.64
C THR A 893 3.67 -14.71 -13.96
N VAL A 894 4.34 -14.21 -12.94
CA VAL A 894 5.56 -13.39 -13.06
C VAL A 894 6.75 -14.24 -12.66
N TYR A 895 7.77 -14.28 -13.49
CA TYR A 895 9.02 -14.99 -13.23
C TYR A 895 10.17 -14.01 -13.04
N ASP A 896 10.98 -14.24 -12.02
CA ASP A 896 12.15 -13.42 -11.70
C ASP A 896 13.39 -14.31 -11.59
N PHE A 897 14.54 -13.74 -11.91
CA PHE A 897 15.84 -14.39 -11.81
C PHE A 897 16.85 -13.50 -11.09
N GLN A 898 17.62 -14.07 -10.18
CA GLN A 898 18.63 -13.36 -9.41
C GLN A 898 19.85 -14.26 -9.23
N ALA A 899 21.05 -13.67 -9.30
CA ALA A 899 22.32 -14.36 -9.09
C ALA A 899 23.35 -13.44 -8.44
N SER A 900 24.27 -14.02 -7.68
CA SER A 900 25.40 -13.32 -7.09
C SER A 900 26.66 -14.20 -7.07
N TYR A 901 27.82 -13.54 -7.09
CA TYR A 901 29.12 -14.19 -7.02
C TYR A 901 30.06 -13.42 -6.09
N GLU A 902 30.57 -14.09 -5.06
CA GLU A 902 31.57 -13.55 -4.14
C GLU A 902 32.95 -13.53 -4.83
N ILE A 903 33.39 -12.33 -5.19
CA ILE A 903 34.72 -12.10 -5.78
C ILE A 903 35.79 -12.24 -4.70
N SER A 904 35.48 -11.81 -3.48
CA SER A 904 36.31 -11.92 -2.27
C SER A 904 35.39 -11.89 -1.05
N LYS A 905 35.96 -12.00 0.16
CA LYS A 905 35.19 -11.89 1.41
C LYS A 905 34.47 -10.55 1.58
N GLN A 906 34.95 -9.51 0.90
CA GLN A 906 34.39 -8.15 0.99
C GLN A 906 33.53 -7.80 -0.23
N TRP A 907 33.87 -8.30 -1.43
CA TRP A 907 33.24 -7.87 -2.68
C TRP A 907 32.37 -8.96 -3.29
N ARG A 908 31.13 -8.60 -3.64
CA ARG A 908 30.16 -9.47 -4.29
C ARG A 908 29.60 -8.80 -5.55
N ALA A 909 29.57 -9.51 -6.67
CA ALA A 909 28.85 -9.09 -7.88
C ALA A 909 27.41 -9.60 -7.84
N VAL A 910 26.47 -8.81 -8.34
CA VAL A 910 25.03 -9.13 -8.33
C VAL A 910 24.38 -8.87 -9.69
N MET A 911 23.47 -9.76 -10.09
CA MET A 911 22.64 -9.65 -11.27
C MET A 911 21.19 -9.98 -10.94
N GLN A 912 20.25 -9.21 -11.47
CA GLN A 912 18.82 -9.46 -11.30
C GLN A 912 18.07 -9.17 -12.59
N VAL A 913 17.07 -9.98 -12.89
CA VAL A 913 16.16 -9.79 -14.01
C VAL A 913 14.74 -9.98 -13.49
N LEU A 914 13.98 -8.89 -13.48
CA LEU A 914 12.60 -8.87 -13.04
C LEU A 914 11.66 -9.01 -14.24
N ASN A 915 10.56 -9.72 -14.05
CA ASN A 915 9.55 -10.02 -15.05
C ASN A 915 10.15 -10.67 -16.32
N LEU A 916 10.92 -11.74 -16.18
CA LEU A 916 11.69 -12.41 -17.22
C LEU A 916 10.88 -12.71 -18.50
N THR A 917 9.59 -13.00 -18.38
CA THR A 917 8.68 -13.32 -19.49
C THR A 917 7.99 -12.09 -20.11
N ASN A 918 8.21 -10.89 -19.58
CA ASN A 918 7.47 -9.67 -19.91
C ASN A 918 5.95 -9.91 -19.79
N GLN A 919 5.53 -10.49 -18.67
CA GLN A 919 4.12 -10.72 -18.36
C GLN A 919 3.39 -9.37 -18.31
N PRO A 920 2.36 -9.17 -19.15
CA PRO A 920 1.55 -7.96 -19.10
C PRO A 920 0.50 -8.02 -17.98
N THR A 921 0.10 -6.84 -17.51
CA THR A 921 -1.15 -6.69 -16.78
C THR A 921 -2.31 -6.65 -17.76
N ARG A 922 -3.37 -7.40 -17.47
CA ARG A 922 -4.56 -7.53 -18.32
C ARG A 922 -5.80 -7.49 -17.45
N THR A 923 -6.76 -6.62 -17.74
CA THR A 923 -8.05 -6.56 -17.04
C THR A 923 -9.21 -6.61 -18.04
N TYR A 924 -10.41 -6.91 -17.53
CA TYR A 924 -11.66 -6.94 -18.28
C TYR A 924 -12.84 -6.64 -17.36
N PHE A 925 -13.99 -6.26 -17.92
CA PHE A 925 -15.15 -5.86 -17.12
C PHE A 925 -16.09 -7.02 -16.79
N GLY A 926 -16.68 -6.95 -15.59
CA GLY A 926 -17.74 -7.86 -15.15
C GLY A 926 -17.41 -9.34 -15.34
N SER A 927 -18.38 -10.10 -15.80
CA SER A 927 -18.25 -11.51 -16.18
C SER A 927 -17.87 -11.73 -17.65
N ASP A 928 -17.77 -10.66 -18.45
CA ASP A 928 -17.48 -10.73 -19.88
C ASP A 928 -15.98 -10.54 -20.18
N PRO A 929 -15.20 -11.62 -20.40
CA PRO A 929 -13.78 -11.49 -20.72
C PRO A 929 -13.51 -10.91 -22.12
N SER A 930 -14.54 -10.68 -22.94
CA SER A 930 -14.39 -10.06 -24.26
C SER A 930 -14.33 -8.53 -24.21
N GLN A 931 -14.86 -7.91 -23.14
CA GLN A 931 -14.74 -6.47 -22.91
C GLN A 931 -13.39 -6.15 -22.26
N THR A 932 -12.44 -5.73 -23.08
CA THR A 932 -11.12 -5.29 -22.62
C THR A 932 -11.26 -4.16 -21.59
N GLY A 933 -10.59 -4.31 -20.44
CA GLY A 933 -10.31 -3.23 -19.52
C GLY A 933 -8.99 -2.59 -19.92
N THR A 934 -7.89 -2.98 -19.29
CA THR A 934 -6.54 -2.45 -19.55
C THR A 934 -5.60 -3.56 -19.97
N ILE A 935 -4.71 -3.28 -20.92
CA ILE A 935 -3.59 -4.13 -21.32
C ILE A 935 -2.33 -3.28 -21.28
N GLN A 936 -1.39 -3.64 -20.42
CA GLN A 936 -0.15 -2.90 -20.19
C GLN A 936 1.07 -3.80 -20.32
N TYR A 937 2.08 -3.32 -21.03
CA TYR A 937 3.39 -3.97 -21.14
C TYR A 937 4.47 -3.08 -20.52
N PHE A 938 5.15 -3.59 -19.49
CA PHE A 938 6.18 -2.86 -18.73
C PHE A 938 7.62 -3.18 -19.14
N GLY A 939 7.81 -4.29 -19.86
CA GLY A 939 9.15 -4.80 -20.20
C GLY A 939 9.78 -5.63 -19.09
N ARG A 940 11.06 -5.94 -19.32
CA ARG A 940 11.96 -6.56 -18.35
C ARG A 940 12.87 -5.51 -17.76
N THR A 941 13.08 -5.56 -16.45
CA THR A 941 14.04 -4.69 -15.76
C THR A 941 15.24 -5.52 -15.32
N THR A 942 16.44 -5.13 -15.75
CA THR A 942 17.69 -5.80 -15.40
C THR A 942 18.51 -4.93 -14.46
N TYR A 943 19.08 -5.50 -13.40
CA TYR A 943 20.06 -4.86 -12.52
C TYR A 943 21.40 -5.58 -12.62
N LEU A 944 22.47 -4.80 -12.62
CA LEU A 944 23.85 -5.27 -12.51
C LEU A 944 24.60 -4.37 -11.54
N GLY A 945 25.35 -4.96 -10.61
CA GLY A 945 26.03 -4.18 -9.59
C GLY A 945 27.05 -4.94 -8.77
N VAL A 946 27.54 -4.23 -7.76
CA VAL A 946 28.50 -4.74 -6.78
C VAL A 946 28.07 -4.35 -5.38
N GLU A 947 28.43 -5.20 -4.43
CA GLU A 947 28.30 -4.95 -3.02
C GLU A 947 29.66 -5.07 -2.34
N PHE A 948 29.84 -4.25 -1.30
CA PHE A 948 30.98 -4.28 -0.40
C PHE A 948 30.50 -4.49 1.04
N LYS A 949 31.11 -5.44 1.76
CA LYS A 949 30.85 -5.69 3.17
C LYS A 949 32.15 -5.70 3.98
N LEU A 950 32.14 -5.05 5.14
CA LEU A 950 33.24 -5.03 6.12
C LEU A 950 32.86 -5.72 7.42
#